data_AF-A0A1S8B404-F1
#
_entry.id   AF-A0A1S8B404-F1
#
_cell.length_a   1.000
_cell.length_b   1.000
_cell.length_c   1.000
_cell.angle_alpha   90.00
_cell.angle_beta   90.00
_cell.angle_gamma   90.00
#
_symmetry.space_group_name_H-M   'P 1'
#
loop_
_entity.id
_entity.type
_entity.pdbx_description
1 polymer ?
#
loop_
_entity_poly.entity_id
_entity_poly.type
_entity_poly.pdbx_seq_one_letter_code
_entity_poly.pdbx_strand_id
1 'polypeptide(L)'
;MTATSAKPVRPDLQALKQALARHQTCSDAAVQALQELLGAAGKTTSVQGKENVKPRTARTQDAKTTRPRSKTKTKTDAEAPPALTPREKFLLATEVVNSSLKALSDASKLQPKSHSRVASTTAQTQRSRAASTTSDSKRPPAQRALSQISTETINASGKSGAPASVVAVAECARLAFAYLRTSEAWKTSGKDMPALQLETGMLSLVGKLLSNGLDALAVKELRVLKRRLESQLRPVKEGPENGRNDGEQMEKETLASLLDFGQIDMASPALQLTLNHQLSVLKIICSSKRPSTIESAFKWLQTSSHSSPINILLHLADRPGHKDKAARQLESVAQMLLSLCPSISSSEDSRACDVAISPSADIAFQIQALAFDARSKWWKLSSHQGDAQKELLEPFSKCVAAFSRRSNSPPSEKYSLASTKLEILECATGVKARDRSMCTVMSSLAQSAELGEIAMRWIRNQAASSNGRQASDAAQAASCVRIATLSLDNQSPSGETEDIHANIDSALKSLGGSLRGDSTDLDTLLTEVSGLRRAASKTLVESKPDVQVKCFSIISTCTHFLARYIGTAPTEGSGSDPQALIRHTERLQIASKTVKGFTDSVTACCKFLISTDSVNWDGLDRMLEDCRFILGQLETLYLDNPKQLQQFSASLGRPFVKLSGLYWLLFAYFRKKAPSGEALLQSLQKSVDILLDRPEEDKSSGVLLLKLEKSAEVLEEMRKYEDAEEAYCNSIRTQVGSGVLREAAEKASSGSFQQAMLEGRLATFLKTATSLHLLLLRQSERSGNKVLHFDLEELEPVERAILLEVQLVLCCETHAKSRKSNAALNKSIRDLVRLLLEIYDISQYPLRRQRIATHVLRLGVECQEVIGQELFSEVVACNVEVGSSLRLDAGLSQYQQHYAASHQMSIALLKCPPLVDEVQEPIRSWQNIFDHVDSWAQLATFVDAFEAWMSQLQMVSDFLGMKSMDFLRVPVLSTMCKALELQEPLDFGKLVQALASLGAHYARLGYSGKAGTVLAKAQGILETGSVPAEAVLQWHLAYAEYMLVLGNLDKCRSRGAAQTRKEKMKGKDAIGGRRKGERRIMGLDEAVAKSRGACYLRYLNGAAAVVYGIPVFLE
;
A
#
# COMPACT_ATOMS: atom_id res chain seq x y z
N MET A 1 34.13 100.51 -34.98
CA MET A 1 34.80 99.47 -35.78
C MET A 1 35.48 98.48 -34.85
N THR A 2 34.96 97.26 -34.75
CA THR A 2 35.68 96.00 -34.42
C THR A 2 34.66 94.88 -34.59
N ALA A 3 34.92 93.93 -35.48
CA ALA A 3 33.89 92.99 -35.93
C ALA A 3 33.53 91.97 -34.85
N THR A 4 32.22 91.77 -34.63
CA THR A 4 31.67 90.62 -33.91
C THR A 4 31.92 89.34 -34.71
N SER A 5 33.06 88.71 -34.47
CA SER A 5 33.36 87.35 -34.95
C SER A 5 32.40 86.35 -34.32
N ALA A 6 31.26 86.13 -34.98
CA ALA A 6 30.38 85.03 -34.66
C ALA A 6 31.15 83.72 -34.87
N LYS A 7 31.49 83.01 -33.78
CA LYS A 7 32.08 81.67 -33.87
C LYS A 7 31.13 80.79 -34.73
N PRO A 8 31.66 80.02 -35.70
CA PRO A 8 30.82 79.15 -36.50
C PRO A 8 30.12 78.14 -35.59
N VAL A 9 28.80 78.20 -35.58
CA VAL A 9 27.95 77.25 -34.86
C VAL A 9 28.14 75.89 -35.51
N ARG A 10 28.92 74.99 -34.88
CA ARG A 10 29.11 73.63 -35.39
C ARG A 10 27.75 72.91 -35.37
N PRO A 11 27.20 72.51 -36.54
CA PRO A 11 25.88 71.88 -36.60
C PRO A 11 25.87 70.57 -35.79
N ASP A 12 26.95 69.80 -35.83
CA ASP A 12 27.13 68.54 -35.10
C ASP A 12 26.96 68.72 -33.58
N LEU A 13 27.44 69.84 -33.04
CA LEU A 13 27.43 70.13 -31.61
C LEU A 13 26.02 70.61 -31.17
N GLN A 14 25.28 71.33 -32.02
CA GLN A 14 23.86 71.61 -31.78
C GLN A 14 22.97 70.37 -31.95
N ALA A 15 23.22 69.55 -32.97
CA ALA A 15 22.48 68.30 -33.22
C ALA A 15 22.65 67.33 -32.04
N LEU A 16 23.88 67.16 -31.53
CA LEU A 16 24.16 66.39 -30.33
C LEU A 16 23.41 66.92 -29.09
N LYS A 17 23.38 68.24 -28.89
CA LYS A 17 22.63 68.86 -27.78
C LYS A 17 21.12 68.64 -27.90
N GLN A 18 20.55 68.75 -29.09
CA GLN A 18 19.12 68.49 -29.33
C GLN A 18 18.77 67.00 -29.12
N ALA A 19 19.62 66.09 -29.62
CA ALA A 19 19.45 64.65 -29.45
C ALA A 19 19.54 64.19 -27.98
N LEU A 20 20.38 64.83 -27.16
CA LEU A 20 20.48 64.58 -25.73
C LEU A 20 19.36 65.25 -24.91
N ALA A 21 18.82 66.39 -25.36
CA ALA A 21 17.73 67.08 -24.69
C ALA A 21 16.39 66.32 -24.78
N ARG A 22 16.19 65.52 -25.83
CA ARG A 22 15.03 64.63 -26.00
C ARG A 22 15.50 63.17 -26.06
N HIS A 23 15.37 62.44 -24.95
CA HIS A 23 15.84 61.05 -24.82
C HIS A 23 15.31 60.08 -25.90
N GLN A 24 14.19 60.40 -26.56
CA GLN A 24 13.63 59.62 -27.68
C GLN A 24 14.41 59.76 -29.00
N THR A 25 15.19 60.83 -29.18
CA THR A 25 15.88 61.17 -30.45
C THR A 25 17.37 60.83 -30.47
N CYS A 26 17.93 60.33 -29.38
CA CYS A 26 19.33 59.90 -29.34
C CYS A 26 19.51 58.58 -30.11
N SER A 27 20.59 58.45 -30.88
CA SER A 27 20.90 57.29 -31.73
C SER A 27 22.40 56.99 -31.73
N ASP A 28 22.81 55.85 -32.29
CA ASP A 28 24.23 55.46 -32.35
C ASP A 28 25.10 56.48 -33.11
N ALA A 29 24.52 57.24 -34.05
CA ALA A 29 25.20 58.34 -34.73
C ALA A 29 25.59 59.48 -33.76
N ALA A 30 24.77 59.75 -32.74
CA ALA A 30 25.11 60.73 -31.69
C ALA A 30 26.23 60.22 -30.77
N VAL A 31 26.30 58.90 -30.53
CA VAL A 31 27.40 58.26 -29.78
C VAL A 31 28.71 58.36 -30.56
N GLN A 32 28.69 58.08 -31.86
CA GLN A 32 29.85 58.21 -32.75
C GLN A 32 30.34 59.66 -32.84
N ALA A 33 29.45 60.62 -33.08
CA ALA A 33 29.79 62.04 -33.12
C ALA A 33 30.45 62.52 -31.80
N LEU A 34 29.93 62.11 -30.65
CA LEU A 34 30.56 62.42 -29.36
C LEU A 34 31.94 61.75 -29.20
N GLN A 35 32.09 60.51 -29.67
CA GLN A 35 33.35 59.77 -29.61
C GLN A 35 34.44 60.46 -30.45
N GLU A 36 34.10 60.96 -31.64
CA GLU A 36 35.00 61.72 -32.51
C GLU A 36 35.37 63.09 -31.89
N LEU A 37 34.39 63.82 -31.36
CA LEU A 37 34.61 65.14 -30.74
C LEU A 37 35.49 65.08 -29.48
N LEU A 38 35.34 64.05 -28.63
CA LEU A 38 36.19 63.85 -27.45
C LEU A 38 37.56 63.24 -27.82
N GLY A 39 37.64 62.46 -28.92
CA GLY A 39 38.84 61.81 -29.42
C GLY A 39 39.13 60.46 -28.76
N ALA A 40 40.36 59.95 -28.92
CA ALA A 40 40.74 58.57 -28.59
C ALA A 40 40.50 58.12 -27.13
N ALA A 41 40.25 59.05 -26.20
CA ALA A 41 39.75 58.78 -24.85
C ALA A 41 38.42 57.98 -24.84
N GLY A 42 37.66 58.01 -25.93
CA GLY A 42 36.39 57.31 -26.09
C GLY A 42 36.46 55.86 -26.61
N LYS A 43 37.65 55.25 -26.77
CA LYS A 43 37.71 53.82 -27.16
C LYS A 43 37.26 52.92 -26.01
N THR A 44 36.07 52.34 -26.13
CA THR A 44 35.69 51.17 -25.34
C THR A 44 36.62 50.00 -25.71
N THR A 45 37.39 49.52 -24.74
CA THR A 45 38.26 48.35 -24.93
C THR A 45 37.42 47.08 -25.07
N SER A 46 37.00 46.79 -26.29
CA SER A 46 36.46 45.49 -26.70
C SER A 46 37.59 44.47 -26.75
N VAL A 47 38.02 44.01 -25.56
CA VAL A 47 38.79 42.76 -25.47
C VAL A 47 37.88 41.65 -25.96
N GLN A 48 38.11 41.20 -27.20
CA GLN A 48 37.50 40.00 -27.76
C GLN A 48 38.02 38.77 -27.00
N GLY A 49 37.45 38.52 -25.83
CA GLY A 49 37.51 37.22 -25.19
C GLY A 49 36.76 36.22 -26.06
N LYS A 50 37.48 35.45 -26.88
CA LYS A 50 36.94 34.27 -27.56
C LYS A 50 36.47 33.29 -26.48
N GLU A 51 35.15 33.20 -26.30
CA GLU A 51 34.56 32.14 -25.48
C GLU A 51 34.44 30.88 -26.36
N ASN A 52 35.15 29.83 -25.98
CA ASN A 52 35.25 28.61 -26.77
C ASN A 52 33.93 27.81 -26.75
N VAL A 53 33.16 27.91 -27.83
CA VAL A 53 32.09 26.95 -28.12
C VAL A 53 32.60 25.95 -29.15
N LYS A 54 32.74 24.67 -28.75
CA LYS A 54 33.01 23.56 -29.67
C LYS A 54 31.79 23.31 -30.57
N PRO A 55 31.90 23.34 -31.91
CA PRO A 55 30.86 22.82 -32.79
C PRO A 55 31.10 21.34 -33.10
N ARG A 56 30.03 20.53 -33.06
CA ARG A 56 30.05 19.11 -33.42
C ARG A 56 29.46 18.88 -34.82
N THR A 57 30.37 18.71 -35.80
CA THR A 57 30.24 17.94 -37.05
C THR A 57 29.02 18.07 -37.99
N ALA A 58 29.32 18.47 -39.24
CA ALA A 58 28.69 18.08 -40.52
C ALA A 58 27.27 18.64 -40.84
N ARG A 59 26.88 18.90 -42.10
CA ARG A 59 27.35 18.41 -43.42
C ARG A 59 27.37 19.52 -44.51
N THR A 60 28.27 19.36 -45.48
CA THR A 60 28.24 19.78 -46.92
C THR A 60 26.87 20.26 -47.46
N GLN A 61 26.73 21.28 -48.33
CA GLN A 61 27.46 21.68 -49.56
C GLN A 61 27.30 23.23 -49.80
N ASP A 62 27.84 23.94 -50.80
CA ASP A 62 28.72 23.63 -51.95
C ASP A 62 29.66 24.84 -52.30
N ALA A 63 30.21 24.93 -53.52
CA ALA A 63 31.20 25.92 -53.96
C ALA A 63 30.71 27.01 -54.93
N LYS A 64 31.39 28.18 -54.91
CA LYS A 64 32.05 28.70 -56.13
C LYS A 64 33.13 29.75 -55.84
N THR A 65 34.20 29.67 -56.63
CA THR A 65 35.42 30.48 -56.60
C THR A 65 35.27 31.75 -57.43
N THR A 66 35.97 32.84 -57.06
CA THR A 66 36.85 33.61 -57.97
C THR A 66 37.62 34.75 -57.26
N ARG A 67 38.89 34.89 -57.63
CA ARG A 67 39.78 36.07 -57.55
C ARG A 67 40.32 36.27 -58.99
N PRO A 68 41.06 37.34 -59.36
CA PRO A 68 41.05 38.74 -58.91
C PRO A 68 41.07 39.76 -60.11
N ARG A 69 40.83 41.08 -59.90
CA ARG A 69 41.71 42.19 -60.40
C ARG A 69 41.17 43.63 -60.18
N SER A 70 42.12 44.49 -59.81
CA SER A 70 42.27 45.95 -60.01
C SER A 70 41.27 46.79 -60.82
N LYS A 71 40.93 47.99 -60.28
CA LYS A 71 41.11 49.35 -60.88
C LYS A 71 40.94 50.40 -59.76
N THR A 72 41.97 51.15 -59.37
CA THR A 72 42.41 52.47 -59.89
C THR A 72 41.54 53.66 -59.45
N LYS A 73 42.13 54.49 -58.56
CA LYS A 73 41.87 55.91 -58.22
C LYS A 73 40.61 56.61 -58.78
N THR A 74 39.89 57.26 -57.85
CA THR A 74 39.62 58.71 -57.97
C THR A 74 39.79 59.37 -56.61
N LYS A 75 40.45 60.54 -56.56
CA LYS A 75 40.47 61.40 -55.39
C LYS A 75 39.26 62.34 -55.45
N THR A 76 38.65 62.62 -54.31
CA THR A 76 37.96 63.90 -54.04
C THR A 76 38.29 64.27 -52.60
N ASP A 77 39.07 65.33 -52.43
CA ASP A 77 39.42 65.86 -51.12
C ASP A 77 38.18 66.54 -50.50
N ALA A 78 37.92 66.26 -49.23
CA ALA A 78 36.98 67.00 -48.39
C ALA A 78 37.66 67.23 -47.02
N GLU A 79 37.80 68.49 -46.63
CA GLU A 79 38.55 68.87 -45.42
C GLU A 79 37.86 68.36 -44.14
N ALA A 80 38.64 67.72 -43.26
CA ALA A 80 38.17 67.38 -41.92
C ALA A 80 38.27 68.60 -40.99
N PRO A 81 37.23 68.91 -40.18
CA PRO A 81 37.24 70.09 -39.31
C PRO A 81 38.24 69.94 -38.14
N PRO A 82 38.80 71.06 -37.62
CA PRO A 82 39.85 71.01 -36.59
C PRO A 82 39.35 70.46 -35.25
N ALA A 83 40.22 69.74 -34.54
CA ALA A 83 39.93 69.13 -33.25
C ALA A 83 39.64 70.16 -32.14
N LEU A 84 38.73 69.81 -31.22
CA LEU A 84 38.38 70.67 -30.07
C LEU A 84 39.55 70.85 -29.09
N THR A 85 39.67 72.03 -28.49
CA THR A 85 40.69 72.28 -27.45
C THR A 85 40.38 71.51 -26.14
N PRO A 86 41.37 71.20 -25.29
CA PRO A 86 41.14 70.45 -24.04
C PRO A 86 40.09 71.08 -23.11
N ARG A 87 40.01 72.41 -23.09
CA ARG A 87 39.02 73.18 -22.31
C ARG A 87 37.61 73.10 -22.91
N GLU A 88 37.49 73.14 -24.23
CA GLU A 88 36.19 72.95 -24.91
C GLU A 88 35.70 71.50 -24.77
N LYS A 89 36.59 70.51 -24.85
CA LYS A 89 36.25 69.10 -24.56
C LYS A 89 35.81 68.88 -23.11
N PHE A 90 36.45 69.52 -22.14
CA PHE A 90 36.07 69.44 -20.72
C PHE A 90 34.67 70.02 -20.46
N LEU A 91 34.38 71.19 -21.02
CA LEU A 91 33.06 71.82 -20.95
C LEU A 91 32.00 70.95 -21.63
N LEU A 92 32.29 70.44 -22.84
CA LEU A 92 31.40 69.55 -23.59
C LEU A 92 31.09 68.27 -22.79
N ALA A 93 32.11 67.61 -22.23
CA ALA A 93 31.91 66.39 -21.43
C ALA A 93 31.07 66.68 -20.17
N THR A 94 31.30 67.79 -19.48
CA THR A 94 30.52 68.18 -18.30
C THR A 94 29.05 68.48 -18.65
N GLU A 95 28.81 69.18 -19.77
CA GLU A 95 27.45 69.47 -20.27
C GLU A 95 26.72 68.20 -20.72
N VAL A 96 27.41 67.27 -21.38
CA VAL A 96 26.88 65.97 -21.80
C VAL A 96 26.56 65.09 -20.58
N VAL A 97 27.41 65.08 -19.53
CA VAL A 97 27.10 64.40 -18.26
C VAL A 97 25.80 64.95 -17.67
N ASN A 98 25.67 66.27 -17.51
CA ASN A 98 24.48 66.87 -16.90
C ASN A 98 23.21 66.62 -17.73
N SER A 99 23.31 66.75 -19.05
CA SER A 99 22.18 66.53 -19.97
C SER A 99 21.75 65.06 -20.00
N SER A 100 22.70 64.13 -20.12
CA SER A 100 22.42 62.69 -20.13
C SER A 100 21.91 62.20 -18.77
N LEU A 101 22.45 62.70 -17.66
CA LEU A 101 21.93 62.41 -16.31
C LEU A 101 20.51 62.93 -16.11
N LYS A 102 20.11 64.04 -16.76
CA LYS A 102 18.71 64.52 -16.74
C LYS A 102 17.82 63.63 -17.62
N ALA A 103 18.24 63.38 -18.87
CA ALA A 103 17.53 62.55 -19.83
C ALA A 103 17.26 61.11 -19.32
N LEU A 104 18.24 60.45 -18.71
CA LEU A 104 18.08 59.12 -18.09
C LEU A 104 17.13 59.14 -16.87
N SER A 105 17.09 60.26 -16.14
CA SER A 105 16.15 60.45 -15.03
C SER A 105 14.71 60.61 -15.53
N ASP A 106 14.51 61.38 -16.60
CA ASP A 106 13.18 61.58 -17.19
C ASP A 106 12.67 60.33 -17.91
N ALA A 107 13.54 59.57 -18.59
CA ALA A 107 13.21 58.26 -19.15
C ALA A 107 12.69 57.27 -18.08
N SER A 108 13.30 57.27 -16.88
CA SER A 108 12.90 56.38 -15.77
C SER A 108 11.51 56.70 -15.17
N LYS A 109 11.00 57.93 -15.37
CA LYS A 109 9.66 58.34 -14.90
C LYS A 109 8.53 57.85 -15.81
N LEU A 110 8.83 57.54 -17.07
CA LEU A 110 7.86 57.21 -18.12
C LEU A 110 7.55 55.71 -18.22
N GLN A 111 8.27 54.84 -17.49
CA GLN A 111 7.94 53.43 -17.44
C GLN A 111 6.87 53.13 -16.38
N PRO A 112 5.89 52.26 -16.66
CA PRO A 112 4.90 51.86 -15.67
C PRO A 112 5.60 51.16 -14.50
N LYS A 113 5.33 51.61 -13.27
CA LYS A 113 5.86 50.97 -12.05
C LYS A 113 5.26 49.58 -11.91
N SER A 114 5.97 48.57 -12.41
CA SER A 114 5.66 47.17 -12.14
C SER A 114 5.92 46.87 -10.67
N HIS A 115 4.93 47.16 -9.82
CA HIS A 115 4.92 46.72 -8.44
C HIS A 115 4.85 45.19 -8.42
N SER A 116 6.02 44.54 -8.39
CA SER A 116 6.13 43.15 -7.98
C SER A 116 5.54 43.05 -6.57
N ARG A 117 4.32 42.52 -6.47
CA ARG A 117 3.70 42.16 -5.20
C ARG A 117 4.54 41.05 -4.56
N VAL A 118 5.52 41.45 -3.76
CA VAL A 118 6.00 40.60 -2.67
C VAL A 118 4.83 40.49 -1.69
N ALA A 119 4.35 39.27 -1.47
CA ALA A 119 3.30 39.01 -0.51
C ALA A 119 3.83 39.22 0.91
N SER A 120 3.75 40.44 1.42
CA SER A 120 3.94 40.74 2.83
C SER A 120 2.67 40.35 3.59
N THR A 121 2.71 39.19 4.25
CA THR A 121 1.71 38.82 5.27
C THR A 121 1.92 39.69 6.51
N THR A 122 1.45 40.93 6.44
CA THR A 122 1.36 41.83 7.60
C THR A 122 -0.05 41.70 8.16
N ALA A 123 -0.22 40.89 9.20
CA ALA A 123 -1.48 40.82 9.92
C ALA A 123 -1.72 42.16 10.63
N GLN A 124 -2.65 42.97 10.12
CA GLN A 124 -3.09 44.17 10.83
C GLN A 124 -4.00 43.76 11.99
N THR A 125 -3.50 43.94 13.20
CA THR A 125 -4.23 43.73 14.45
C THR A 125 -5.34 44.78 14.60
N GLN A 126 -6.52 44.53 14.05
CA GLN A 126 -7.69 45.34 14.36
C GLN A 126 -8.16 45.02 15.79
N ARG A 127 -8.13 46.04 16.66
CA ARG A 127 -8.78 46.00 17.98
C ARG A 127 -10.29 45.96 17.79
N SER A 128 -10.92 44.87 18.21
CA SER A 128 -12.37 44.80 18.33
C SER A 128 -12.85 45.72 19.46
N ARG A 129 -13.75 46.66 19.13
CA ARG A 129 -14.76 47.15 20.07
C ARG A 129 -16.11 46.55 19.66
N ALA A 130 -16.93 46.26 20.66
CA ALA A 130 -18.16 45.50 20.49
C ALA A 130 -19.24 46.24 19.71
N ALA A 131 -20.07 45.49 18.98
CA ALA A 131 -21.48 45.78 18.76
C ALA A 131 -22.21 44.45 18.43
N SER A 132 -23.47 44.35 18.83
CA SER A 132 -24.33 43.18 18.65
C SER A 132 -25.43 43.44 17.62
N THR A 133 -26.09 42.34 17.21
CA THR A 133 -27.52 42.25 16.82
C THR A 133 -28.04 42.85 15.49
N THR A 134 -28.99 42.11 14.89
CA THR A 134 -29.99 42.45 13.84
C THR A 134 -29.48 42.84 12.43
N SER A 135 -30.19 42.59 11.31
CA SER A 135 -31.28 41.64 10.97
C SER A 135 -31.57 41.72 9.46
N ASP A 136 -31.98 40.60 8.85
CA ASP A 136 -32.81 40.44 7.64
C ASP A 136 -32.71 41.31 6.35
N SER A 137 -32.79 40.58 5.24
CA SER A 137 -33.74 40.77 4.10
C SER A 137 -33.23 41.20 2.69
N LYS A 138 -33.67 40.38 1.72
CA LYS A 138 -34.05 40.68 0.30
C LYS A 138 -33.00 40.67 -0.85
N ARG A 139 -33.11 39.60 -1.66
CA ARG A 139 -32.97 39.45 -3.14
C ARG A 139 -33.72 40.57 -3.94
N PRO A 140 -33.62 40.70 -5.30
CA PRO A 140 -33.06 39.82 -6.35
C PRO A 140 -32.19 40.54 -7.45
N PRO A 141 -31.75 39.89 -8.56
CA PRO A 141 -30.72 40.42 -9.49
C PRO A 141 -31.19 40.77 -10.92
N ALA A 142 -30.46 41.69 -11.59
CA ALA A 142 -30.39 41.95 -13.05
C ALA A 142 -29.27 42.99 -13.33
N GLN A 143 -28.64 43.16 -14.50
CA GLN A 143 -28.43 42.34 -15.72
C GLN A 143 -27.23 42.95 -16.51
N ARG A 144 -26.49 42.09 -17.24
CA ARG A 144 -25.74 42.33 -18.51
C ARG A 144 -24.97 43.65 -18.75
N ALA A 145 -23.69 43.48 -19.12
CA ALA A 145 -23.24 43.80 -20.49
C ALA A 145 -22.08 42.85 -20.90
N LEU A 146 -22.21 42.19 -22.06
CA LEU A 146 -21.09 41.47 -22.71
C LEU A 146 -20.45 42.36 -23.76
N SER A 147 -19.13 42.24 -23.91
CA SER A 147 -18.42 42.62 -25.15
C SER A 147 -17.40 41.53 -25.47
N GLN A 148 -17.70 40.68 -26.44
CA GLN A 148 -16.75 39.72 -27.01
C GLN A 148 -15.84 40.45 -28.01
N ILE A 149 -14.51 40.35 -27.87
CA ILE A 149 -13.60 40.37 -29.02
C ILE A 149 -12.52 39.29 -28.83
N SER A 150 -12.48 38.40 -29.81
CA SER A 150 -11.40 37.53 -30.29
C SER A 150 -10.26 37.11 -29.38
N THR A 151 -10.15 35.79 -29.20
CA THR A 151 -8.89 35.08 -29.01
C THR A 151 -7.93 35.29 -30.18
N GLU A 152 -6.77 35.88 -29.93
CA GLU A 152 -5.55 35.60 -30.70
C GLU A 152 -4.41 35.20 -29.76
N THR A 153 -3.78 34.07 -30.08
CA THR A 153 -2.70 33.46 -29.30
C THR A 153 -1.38 34.18 -29.57
N ILE A 154 -0.91 35.01 -28.64
CA ILE A 154 0.44 35.58 -28.69
C ILE A 154 1.29 35.03 -27.53
N ASN A 155 2.16 34.08 -27.86
CA ASN A 155 3.26 33.68 -27.00
C ASN A 155 4.25 34.84 -26.84
N ALA A 156 4.35 35.42 -25.64
CA ALA A 156 5.24 36.55 -25.35
C ALA A 156 6.19 36.27 -24.17
N SER A 157 7.00 35.21 -24.28
CA SER A 157 8.17 34.99 -23.41
C SER A 157 9.36 35.85 -23.86
N GLY A 158 9.28 37.17 -23.65
CA GLY A 158 10.35 38.10 -24.00
C GLY A 158 10.49 39.23 -22.97
N LYS A 159 11.63 39.28 -22.26
CA LYS A 159 12.00 40.48 -21.48
C LYS A 159 12.28 41.62 -22.45
N SER A 160 11.36 42.57 -22.55
CA SER A 160 11.57 43.81 -23.31
C SER A 160 12.80 44.54 -22.78
N GLY A 161 13.79 44.75 -23.65
CA GLY A 161 14.98 45.56 -23.32
C GLY A 161 14.65 47.05 -23.27
N ALA A 162 15.54 47.85 -22.67
CA ALA A 162 15.41 49.30 -22.72
C ALA A 162 15.48 49.81 -24.18
N PRO A 163 14.77 50.91 -24.53
CA PRO A 163 14.81 51.45 -25.89
C PRO A 163 16.23 51.80 -26.32
N ALA A 164 16.57 51.54 -27.58
CA ALA A 164 17.92 51.79 -28.13
C ALA A 164 18.39 53.25 -27.92
N SER A 165 17.47 54.22 -27.95
CA SER A 165 17.77 55.63 -27.68
C SER A 165 18.18 55.90 -26.22
N VAL A 166 17.63 55.16 -25.25
CA VAL A 166 18.07 55.22 -23.84
C VAL A 166 19.46 54.59 -23.66
N VAL A 167 19.76 53.53 -24.43
CA VAL A 167 21.10 52.93 -24.49
C VAL A 167 22.12 53.92 -25.08
N ALA A 168 21.76 54.64 -26.15
CA ALA A 168 22.61 55.67 -26.75
C ALA A 168 22.90 56.83 -25.78
N VAL A 169 21.88 57.36 -25.07
CA VAL A 169 22.10 58.37 -24.00
C VAL A 169 23.02 57.83 -22.90
N ALA A 170 22.86 56.56 -22.51
CA ALA A 170 23.72 55.92 -21.51
C ALA A 170 25.18 55.82 -21.98
N GLU A 171 25.45 55.39 -23.22
CA GLU A 171 26.82 55.35 -23.75
C GLU A 171 27.41 56.76 -23.91
N CYS A 172 26.62 57.76 -24.31
CA CYS A 172 27.07 59.16 -24.31
C CYS A 172 27.50 59.65 -22.92
N ALA A 173 26.76 59.31 -21.87
CA ALA A 173 27.17 59.60 -20.49
C ALA A 173 28.48 58.88 -20.12
N ARG A 174 28.63 57.60 -20.49
CA ARG A 174 29.83 56.80 -20.20
C ARG A 174 31.07 57.35 -20.93
N LEU A 175 30.94 57.79 -22.18
CA LEU A 175 32.01 58.45 -22.94
C LEU A 175 32.43 59.78 -22.31
N ALA A 176 31.47 60.59 -21.87
CA ALA A 176 31.75 61.85 -21.20
C ALA A 176 32.47 61.63 -19.83
N PHE A 177 32.00 60.69 -19.01
CA PHE A 177 32.72 60.26 -17.80
C PHE A 177 34.06 59.58 -18.10
N ALA A 178 34.27 58.98 -19.28
CA ALA A 178 35.58 58.47 -19.69
C ALA A 178 36.57 59.61 -19.97
N TYR A 179 36.15 60.66 -20.69
CA TYR A 179 36.99 61.84 -20.89
C TYR A 179 37.31 62.56 -19.58
N LEU A 180 36.32 62.77 -18.70
CA LEU A 180 36.53 63.44 -17.39
C LEU A 180 37.46 62.67 -16.43
N ARG A 181 37.72 61.37 -16.68
CA ARG A 181 38.70 60.56 -15.95
C ARG A 181 40.14 60.69 -16.48
N THR A 182 40.36 61.35 -17.61
CA THR A 182 41.70 61.51 -18.19
C THR A 182 42.56 62.51 -17.42
N SER A 183 43.88 62.36 -17.51
CA SER A 183 44.84 63.33 -16.96
C SER A 183 44.77 64.69 -17.67
N GLU A 184 44.32 64.73 -18.93
CA GLU A 184 44.04 65.96 -19.67
C GLU A 184 42.87 66.74 -19.05
N ALA A 185 41.75 66.08 -18.76
CA ALA A 185 40.61 66.69 -18.09
C ALA A 185 40.98 67.21 -16.69
N TRP A 186 41.72 66.42 -15.90
CA TRP A 186 42.18 66.82 -14.57
C TRP A 186 43.09 68.06 -14.59
N LYS A 187 44.07 68.13 -15.50
CA LYS A 187 44.94 69.31 -15.68
C LYS A 187 44.16 70.56 -16.08
N THR A 188 43.05 70.40 -16.80
CA THR A 188 42.22 71.50 -17.30
C THR A 188 41.23 72.04 -16.27
N SER A 189 40.96 71.28 -15.19
CA SER A 189 39.93 71.60 -14.19
C SER A 189 40.36 72.56 -13.07
N GLY A 190 41.66 72.84 -12.93
CA GLY A 190 42.19 73.62 -11.80
C GLY A 190 42.20 72.87 -10.46
N LYS A 191 42.70 73.51 -9.40
CA LYS A 191 42.83 72.92 -8.04
C LYS A 191 41.50 72.85 -7.27
N ASP A 192 40.40 73.36 -7.83
CA ASP A 192 39.18 73.71 -7.09
C ASP A 192 38.02 72.72 -7.23
N MET A 193 38.27 71.48 -7.66
CA MET A 193 37.23 70.43 -7.67
C MET A 193 37.06 69.83 -6.26
N PRO A 194 35.86 69.88 -5.65
CA PRO A 194 35.54 69.17 -4.43
C PRO A 194 35.94 67.69 -4.49
N ALA A 195 36.58 67.21 -3.43
CA ALA A 195 36.95 65.80 -3.30
C ALA A 195 35.73 64.89 -3.53
N LEU A 196 35.94 63.78 -4.24
CA LEU A 196 34.92 62.77 -4.56
C LEU A 196 33.73 63.24 -5.44
N GLN A 197 33.75 64.44 -6.03
CA GLN A 197 32.64 64.90 -6.87
C GLN A 197 32.46 64.04 -8.13
N LEU A 198 33.55 63.61 -8.77
CA LEU A 198 33.51 62.77 -9.98
C LEU A 198 32.94 61.37 -9.66
N GLU A 199 33.39 60.78 -8.56
CA GLU A 199 32.94 59.49 -8.03
C GLU A 199 31.45 59.54 -7.66
N THR A 200 31.00 60.64 -7.06
CA THR A 200 29.58 60.91 -6.76
C THR A 200 28.75 61.01 -8.05
N GLY A 201 29.26 61.68 -9.08
CA GLY A 201 28.63 61.76 -10.40
C GLY A 201 28.53 60.39 -11.09
N MET A 202 29.60 59.59 -11.05
CA MET A 202 29.61 58.22 -11.58
C MET A 202 28.62 57.31 -10.86
N LEU A 203 28.53 57.40 -9.53
CA LEU A 203 27.54 56.66 -8.74
C LEU A 203 26.10 57.09 -9.07
N SER A 204 25.87 58.39 -9.33
CA SER A 204 24.58 58.90 -9.82
C SER A 204 24.22 58.33 -11.20
N LEU A 205 25.19 58.20 -12.10
CA LEU A 205 25.00 57.51 -13.38
C LEU A 205 24.62 56.04 -13.15
N VAL A 206 25.36 55.30 -12.33
CA VAL A 206 25.05 53.90 -12.00
C VAL A 206 23.61 53.76 -11.50
N GLY A 207 23.18 54.59 -10.54
CA GLY A 207 21.81 54.57 -10.03
C GLY A 207 20.75 54.76 -11.13
N LYS A 208 21.02 55.62 -12.13
CA LYS A 208 20.13 55.87 -13.28
C LYS A 208 20.21 54.79 -14.36
N LEU A 209 21.34 54.10 -14.50
CA LEU A 209 21.44 52.92 -15.36
C LEU A 209 20.58 51.78 -14.79
N LEU A 210 20.64 51.55 -13.47
CA LEU A 210 19.82 50.55 -12.79
C LEU A 210 18.32 50.86 -12.85
N SER A 211 17.91 52.12 -12.70
CA SER A 211 16.49 52.51 -12.83
C SER A 211 15.92 52.34 -14.25
N ASN A 212 16.78 52.20 -15.26
CA ASN A 212 16.40 51.94 -16.65
C ASN A 212 16.71 50.48 -17.10
N GLY A 213 17.07 49.58 -16.17
CA GLY A 213 17.35 48.17 -16.45
C GLY A 213 18.67 47.90 -17.21
N LEU A 214 19.59 48.86 -17.25
CA LEU A 214 20.85 48.79 -18.00
C LEU A 214 22.00 48.15 -17.20
N ASP A 215 21.73 47.00 -16.58
CA ASP A 215 22.62 46.32 -15.63
C ASP A 215 24.03 46.07 -16.21
N ALA A 216 24.13 45.66 -17.47
CA ALA A 216 25.41 45.39 -18.12
C ALA A 216 26.30 46.64 -18.29
N LEU A 217 25.70 47.83 -18.41
CA LEU A 217 26.42 49.10 -18.44
C LEU A 217 26.76 49.57 -17.02
N ALA A 218 25.84 49.38 -16.07
CA ALA A 218 26.08 49.67 -14.66
C ALA A 218 27.27 48.87 -14.10
N VAL A 219 27.40 47.58 -14.42
CA VAL A 219 28.56 46.75 -14.01
C VAL A 219 29.88 47.28 -14.59
N LYS A 220 29.90 47.75 -15.85
CA LYS A 220 31.11 48.34 -16.45
C LYS A 220 31.56 49.59 -15.69
N GLU A 221 30.65 50.48 -15.34
CA GLU A 221 31.00 51.69 -14.56
C GLU A 221 31.32 51.38 -13.09
N LEU A 222 30.67 50.39 -12.46
CA LEU A 222 31.00 49.93 -11.10
C LEU A 222 32.42 49.36 -10.99
N ARG A 223 32.92 48.67 -12.04
CA ARG A 223 34.33 48.22 -12.13
C ARG A 223 35.34 49.36 -12.24
N VAL A 224 34.96 50.46 -12.88
CA VAL A 224 35.80 51.67 -12.96
C VAL A 224 35.76 52.41 -11.62
N LEU A 225 34.57 52.55 -11.04
CA LEU A 225 34.37 53.24 -9.77
C LEU A 225 35.07 52.52 -8.61
N LYS A 226 35.03 51.17 -8.57
CA LYS A 226 35.76 50.36 -7.58
C LYS A 226 37.25 50.71 -7.55
N ARG A 227 37.93 50.59 -8.70
CA ARG A 227 39.38 50.89 -8.81
C ARG A 227 39.77 52.31 -8.43
N ARG A 228 38.86 53.29 -8.59
CA ARG A 228 39.07 54.67 -8.10
C ARG A 228 38.89 54.77 -6.59
N LEU A 229 37.81 54.22 -6.04
CA LEU A 229 37.56 54.22 -4.59
C LEU A 229 38.66 53.47 -3.82
N GLU A 230 39.13 52.32 -4.30
CA GLU A 230 40.24 51.56 -3.69
C GLU A 230 41.52 52.40 -3.51
N SER A 231 41.85 53.28 -4.48
CA SER A 231 43.00 54.18 -4.37
C SER A 231 42.88 55.24 -3.26
N GLN A 232 41.67 55.45 -2.72
CA GLN A 232 41.35 56.44 -1.67
C GLN A 232 40.91 55.82 -0.33
N LEU A 233 40.90 54.49 -0.24
CA LEU A 233 40.53 53.72 0.96
C LEU A 233 41.74 53.05 1.63
N ARG A 234 42.88 52.97 0.92
CA ARG A 234 44.14 52.42 1.46
C ARG A 234 44.76 53.41 2.47
N PRO A 235 45.20 52.93 3.66
CA PRO A 235 45.90 53.78 4.61
C PRO A 235 47.23 54.27 4.03
N VAL A 236 47.55 55.54 4.26
CA VAL A 236 48.83 56.14 3.83
C VAL A 236 49.97 55.45 4.58
N LYS A 237 50.84 54.75 3.85
CA LYS A 237 52.16 54.36 4.35
C LYS A 237 53.17 55.39 3.86
N GLU A 238 53.78 56.11 4.78
CA GLU A 238 54.94 56.95 4.47
C GLU A 238 56.17 56.06 4.23
N GLY A 239 56.72 56.12 3.02
CA GLY A 239 57.90 55.36 2.60
C GLY A 239 58.15 55.58 1.10
N PRO A 240 59.42 55.75 0.67
CA PRO A 240 59.72 56.17 -0.70
C PRO A 240 59.40 55.08 -1.73
N GLU A 241 58.94 55.51 -2.90
CA GLU A 241 58.62 54.63 -4.02
C GLU A 241 59.85 53.84 -4.48
N ASN A 242 59.72 52.51 -4.54
CA ASN A 242 60.64 51.67 -5.27
C ASN A 242 59.83 50.69 -6.11
N GLY A 243 59.88 50.85 -7.44
CA GLY A 243 59.04 50.09 -8.35
C GLY A 243 59.40 48.60 -8.35
N ARG A 244 58.48 47.75 -7.89
CA ARG A 244 58.51 46.31 -8.13
C ARG A 244 57.24 45.88 -8.85
N ASN A 245 57.44 45.24 -10.00
CA ASN A 245 56.41 44.49 -10.70
C ASN A 245 56.17 43.18 -9.94
N ASP A 246 55.35 43.21 -8.89
CA ASP A 246 54.81 41.97 -8.32
C ASP A 246 53.53 41.60 -9.08
N GLY A 247 53.71 40.72 -10.06
CA GLY A 247 52.63 40.12 -10.82
C GLY A 247 51.90 39.04 -10.03
N GLU A 248 51.15 39.42 -9.00
CA GLU A 248 50.11 38.54 -8.46
C GLU A 248 48.99 38.38 -9.51
N GLN A 249 48.56 37.13 -9.71
CA GLN A 249 47.60 36.78 -10.75
C GLN A 249 46.27 37.50 -10.50
N MET A 250 45.97 38.49 -11.34
CA MET A 250 44.74 39.27 -11.26
C MET A 250 43.53 38.36 -11.54
N GLU A 251 42.90 37.84 -10.48
CA GLU A 251 41.66 37.07 -10.59
C GLU A 251 40.64 37.86 -11.43
N LYS A 252 39.96 37.18 -12.37
CA LYS A 252 38.99 37.84 -13.25
C LYS A 252 37.85 38.44 -12.41
N GLU A 253 37.77 39.78 -12.34
CA GLU A 253 36.76 40.51 -11.56
C GLU A 253 35.32 39.99 -11.83
N THR A 254 34.81 39.18 -10.90
CA THR A 254 33.44 38.66 -10.93
C THR A 254 32.48 39.72 -10.37
N LEU A 255 31.17 39.59 -10.64
CA LEU A 255 30.18 40.51 -10.06
C LEU A 255 30.18 40.46 -8.52
N ALA A 256 30.45 39.29 -7.93
CA ALA A 256 30.58 39.12 -6.50
C ALA A 256 31.83 39.81 -5.92
N SER A 257 32.98 39.77 -6.61
CA SER A 257 34.22 40.43 -6.15
C SER A 257 34.15 41.96 -6.18
N LEU A 258 33.09 42.55 -6.76
CA LEU A 258 32.84 44.00 -6.68
C LEU A 258 32.28 44.43 -5.31
N LEU A 259 31.85 43.49 -4.46
CA LEU A 259 31.48 43.80 -3.07
C LEU A 259 32.70 44.02 -2.18
N ASP A 260 33.84 43.41 -2.50
CA ASP A 260 35.05 43.53 -1.68
C ASP A 260 35.89 44.76 -2.01
N PHE A 261 36.50 45.33 -0.97
CA PHE A 261 37.44 46.45 -1.01
C PHE A 261 38.68 46.19 -0.12
N GLY A 262 38.85 44.98 0.43
CA GLY A 262 39.96 44.63 1.31
C GLY A 262 39.94 45.37 2.65
N GLN A 263 41.11 45.84 3.10
CA GLN A 263 41.23 46.69 4.28
C GLN A 263 40.82 48.13 3.95
N ILE A 264 39.84 48.65 4.69
CA ILE A 264 39.27 49.99 4.51
C ILE A 264 39.67 50.87 5.69
N ASP A 265 40.17 52.08 5.40
CA ASP A 265 40.17 53.16 6.39
C ASP A 265 38.75 53.61 6.73
N MET A 266 38.30 53.30 7.95
CA MET A 266 36.97 53.65 8.47
C MET A 266 36.81 55.14 8.77
N ALA A 267 37.87 55.95 8.76
CA ALA A 267 37.79 57.40 8.87
C ALA A 267 37.47 58.07 7.52
N SER A 268 37.91 57.47 6.40
CA SER A 268 37.85 58.05 5.04
C SER A 268 36.49 58.66 4.65
N PRO A 269 36.47 59.84 3.99
CA PRO A 269 35.23 60.43 3.45
C PRO A 269 34.62 59.59 2.31
N ALA A 270 35.39 58.67 1.69
CA ALA A 270 34.92 57.79 0.63
C ALA A 270 33.98 56.66 1.13
N LEU A 271 33.89 56.43 2.44
CA LEU A 271 33.17 55.29 3.04
C LEU A 271 31.68 55.24 2.64
N GLN A 272 31.00 56.39 2.59
CA GLN A 272 29.60 56.48 2.15
C GLN A 272 29.42 56.16 0.65
N LEU A 273 30.40 56.49 -0.19
CA LEU A 273 30.36 56.17 -1.63
C LEU A 273 30.66 54.69 -1.88
N THR A 274 31.56 54.11 -1.08
CA THR A 274 31.87 52.67 -1.06
C THR A 274 30.64 51.85 -0.69
N LEU A 275 29.95 52.23 0.39
CA LEU A 275 28.67 51.62 0.77
C LEU A 275 27.65 51.69 -0.38
N ASN A 276 27.43 52.88 -0.96
CA ASN A 276 26.44 53.03 -2.03
C ASN A 276 26.82 52.29 -3.32
N HIS A 277 28.11 52.11 -3.60
CA HIS A 277 28.63 51.23 -4.66
C HIS A 277 28.22 49.79 -4.37
N GLN A 278 28.51 49.27 -3.18
CA GLN A 278 28.16 47.90 -2.78
C GLN A 278 26.65 47.64 -2.78
N LEU A 279 25.83 48.60 -2.31
CA LEU A 279 24.37 48.53 -2.40
C LEU A 279 23.88 48.49 -3.86
N SER A 280 24.60 49.13 -4.79
CA SER A 280 24.30 49.09 -6.22
C SER A 280 24.73 47.76 -6.85
N VAL A 281 25.87 47.20 -6.46
CA VAL A 281 26.30 45.84 -6.83
C VAL A 281 25.29 44.79 -6.32
N LEU A 282 24.87 44.89 -5.06
CA LEU A 282 23.91 43.97 -4.46
C LEU A 282 22.55 43.98 -5.18
N LYS A 283 22.07 45.15 -5.60
CA LYS A 283 20.85 45.27 -6.44
C LYS A 283 20.97 44.53 -7.79
N ILE A 284 22.15 44.57 -8.43
CA ILE A 284 22.39 43.83 -9.68
C ILE A 284 22.45 42.32 -9.42
N ILE A 285 22.99 41.90 -8.26
CA ILE A 285 22.96 40.49 -7.87
C ILE A 285 21.49 40.04 -7.69
N CYS A 286 20.65 40.83 -7.00
CA CYS A 286 19.21 40.58 -6.86
C CYS A 286 18.46 40.54 -8.21
N SER A 287 18.77 41.44 -9.17
CA SER A 287 18.11 41.44 -10.49
C SER A 287 18.55 40.26 -11.36
N SER A 288 19.82 39.83 -11.24
CA SER A 288 20.40 38.75 -12.05
C SER A 288 19.89 37.36 -11.69
N LYS A 289 19.57 37.12 -10.41
CA LYS A 289 19.14 35.82 -9.84
C LYS A 289 20.02 34.62 -10.24
N ARG A 290 21.33 34.81 -10.41
CA ARG A 290 22.26 33.73 -10.79
C ARG A 290 22.82 33.02 -9.55
N PRO A 291 22.54 31.71 -9.33
CA PRO A 291 22.97 30.98 -8.14
C PRO A 291 24.45 31.14 -7.81
N SER A 292 25.35 30.84 -8.75
CA SER A 292 26.81 30.91 -8.56
C SER A 292 27.31 32.31 -8.18
N THR A 293 26.61 33.38 -8.59
CA THR A 293 26.96 34.75 -8.20
C THR A 293 26.50 35.06 -6.78
N ILE A 294 25.33 34.57 -6.39
CA ILE A 294 24.78 34.72 -5.03
C ILE A 294 25.66 33.99 -4.02
N GLU A 295 26.06 32.76 -4.34
CA GLU A 295 26.97 31.96 -3.52
C GLU A 295 28.35 32.59 -3.38
N SER A 296 28.93 33.06 -4.50
CA SER A 296 30.21 33.79 -4.50
C SER A 296 30.17 35.12 -3.73
N ALA A 297 28.99 35.74 -3.61
CA ALA A 297 28.79 37.01 -2.91
C ALA A 297 28.70 36.83 -1.39
N PHE A 298 28.23 35.68 -0.90
CA PHE A 298 27.99 35.44 0.52
C PHE A 298 29.22 35.74 1.39
N LYS A 299 30.43 35.29 0.99
CA LYS A 299 31.68 35.54 1.74
C LYS A 299 31.97 37.02 2.01
N TRP A 300 31.55 37.92 1.12
CA TRP A 300 31.78 39.37 1.25
C TRP A 300 30.68 40.09 2.04
N LEU A 301 29.51 39.45 2.20
CA LEU A 301 28.36 40.01 2.91
C LEU A 301 28.42 39.73 4.42
N GLN A 302 29.14 38.68 4.85
CA GLN A 302 29.30 38.32 6.26
C GLN A 302 29.78 39.49 7.11
N THR A 303 29.20 39.64 8.30
CA THR A 303 29.54 40.71 9.25
C THR A 303 30.99 40.69 9.75
N SER A 304 31.65 39.53 9.67
CA SER A 304 33.08 39.37 9.95
C SER A 304 34.01 39.98 8.88
N SER A 305 33.49 40.34 7.68
CA SER A 305 34.29 41.03 6.67
C SER A 305 34.41 42.52 7.01
N HIS A 306 35.63 43.03 7.00
CA HIS A 306 35.93 44.47 7.15
C HIS A 306 35.26 45.30 6.05
N SER A 307 35.15 44.75 4.84
CA SER A 307 34.48 45.38 3.71
C SER A 307 32.97 45.16 3.67
N SER A 308 32.34 44.44 4.61
CA SER A 308 30.90 44.14 4.52
C SER A 308 30.02 45.40 4.58
N PRO A 309 28.99 45.52 3.73
CA PRO A 309 28.02 46.62 3.79
C PRO A 309 27.35 46.75 5.16
N ILE A 310 27.15 45.63 5.88
CA ILE A 310 26.58 45.64 7.23
C ILE A 310 27.58 46.27 8.21
N ASN A 311 28.86 45.87 8.15
CA ASN A 311 29.89 46.37 9.06
C ASN A 311 30.15 47.88 8.85
N ILE A 312 30.23 48.31 7.58
CA ILE A 312 30.35 49.73 7.21
C ILE A 312 29.13 50.53 7.71
N LEU A 313 27.91 49.97 7.64
CA LEU A 313 26.71 50.63 8.18
C LEU A 313 26.72 50.79 9.70
N LEU A 314 27.27 49.83 10.45
CA LEU A 314 27.41 49.94 11.90
C LEU A 314 28.38 51.08 12.26
N HIS A 315 29.58 51.10 11.69
CA HIS A 315 30.55 52.18 11.92
C HIS A 315 30.06 53.57 11.46
N LEU A 316 29.21 53.63 10.43
CA LEU A 316 28.57 54.88 10.03
C LEU A 316 27.45 55.32 10.98
N ALA A 317 26.85 54.42 11.77
CA ALA A 317 25.84 54.76 12.76
C ALA A 317 26.45 55.37 14.04
N ASP A 318 27.70 55.03 14.36
CA ASP A 318 28.46 55.60 15.48
C ASP A 318 28.83 57.08 15.26
N ARG A 319 28.81 57.56 14.00
CA ARG A 319 29.07 58.96 13.67
C ARG A 319 27.85 59.84 14.03
N PRO A 320 28.05 61.01 14.67
CA PRO A 320 26.94 61.89 15.08
C PRO A 320 26.08 62.31 13.89
N GLY A 321 24.75 62.24 14.06
CA GLY A 321 23.77 62.60 13.02
C GLY A 321 23.52 61.55 11.92
N HIS A 322 24.26 60.45 11.87
CA HIS A 322 24.12 59.44 10.80
C HIS A 322 23.27 58.21 11.17
N LYS A 323 22.98 58.00 12.46
CA LYS A 323 22.24 56.85 13.02
C LYS A 323 20.94 56.50 12.27
N ASP A 324 20.03 57.45 12.06
CA ASP A 324 18.73 57.21 11.40
C ASP A 324 18.85 56.90 9.90
N LYS A 325 19.94 57.34 9.26
CA LYS A 325 20.23 57.03 7.85
C LYS A 325 20.81 55.62 7.76
N ALA A 326 21.76 55.29 8.62
CA ALA A 326 22.35 53.96 8.71
C ALA A 326 21.30 52.89 9.04
N ALA A 327 20.39 53.15 9.98
CA ALA A 327 19.29 52.25 10.31
C ALA A 327 18.41 51.92 9.09
N ARG A 328 17.90 52.95 8.37
CA ARG A 328 17.09 52.74 7.15
C ARG A 328 17.84 52.00 6.04
N GLN A 329 19.14 52.24 5.90
CA GLN A 329 19.95 51.51 4.92
C GLN A 329 20.20 50.06 5.34
N LEU A 330 20.36 49.77 6.64
CA LEU A 330 20.53 48.43 7.19
C LEU A 330 19.27 47.56 7.03
N GLU A 331 18.09 48.13 7.26
CA GLU A 331 16.81 47.50 6.95
C GLU A 331 16.70 47.14 5.45
N SER A 332 17.08 48.09 4.58
CA SER A 332 17.13 47.84 3.13
C SER A 332 18.14 46.75 2.74
N VAL A 333 19.27 46.61 3.44
CA VAL A 333 20.23 45.51 3.23
C VAL A 333 19.59 44.17 3.63
N ALA A 334 18.98 44.08 4.81
CA ALA A 334 18.30 42.86 5.25
C ALA A 334 17.21 42.42 4.27
N GLN A 335 16.43 43.36 3.73
CA GLN A 335 15.40 43.05 2.73
C GLN A 335 16.01 42.60 1.39
N MET A 336 17.14 43.18 0.96
CA MET A 336 17.85 42.70 -0.23
C MET A 336 18.42 41.29 -0.01
N LEU A 337 19.01 41.00 1.15
CA LEU A 337 19.51 39.66 1.49
C LEU A 337 18.40 38.60 1.42
N LEU A 338 17.22 38.86 2.02
CA LEU A 338 16.08 37.94 1.92
C LEU A 338 15.59 37.75 0.48
N SER A 339 15.70 38.77 -0.37
CA SER A 339 15.32 38.69 -1.80
C SER A 339 16.26 37.84 -2.66
N LEU A 340 17.47 37.52 -2.18
CA LEU A 340 18.40 36.60 -2.84
C LEU A 340 18.01 35.13 -2.63
N CYS A 341 17.19 34.83 -1.62
CA CYS A 341 16.82 33.47 -1.26
C CYS A 341 15.49 33.05 -1.91
N PRO A 342 15.29 31.74 -2.21
CA PRO A 342 14.02 31.23 -2.68
C PRO A 342 12.92 31.36 -1.60
N SER A 343 11.65 31.34 -2.03
CA SER A 343 10.48 31.35 -1.14
C SER A 343 10.56 30.25 -0.09
N ILE A 344 10.13 30.52 1.15
CA ILE A 344 10.09 29.54 2.26
C ILE A 344 8.90 28.56 2.19
N SER A 345 7.95 28.78 1.26
CA SER A 345 6.78 27.91 1.05
C SER A 345 7.18 26.50 0.62
N SER A 346 6.51 25.48 1.15
CA SER A 346 6.67 24.08 0.74
C SER A 346 6.27 23.85 -0.72
N SER A 347 5.33 24.63 -1.26
CA SER A 347 4.90 24.57 -2.66
C SER A 347 6.01 24.89 -3.68
N GLU A 348 7.06 25.59 -3.25
CA GLU A 348 8.21 26.00 -4.08
C GLU A 348 9.45 25.14 -3.81
N ASP A 349 9.37 24.09 -2.97
CA ASP A 349 10.53 23.27 -2.59
C ASP A 349 11.23 22.65 -3.81
N SER A 350 10.48 22.20 -4.83
CA SER A 350 11.03 21.65 -6.09
C SER A 350 11.88 22.66 -6.89
N ARG A 351 11.48 23.93 -6.91
CA ARG A 351 12.21 25.02 -7.58
C ARG A 351 13.35 25.57 -6.73
N ALA A 352 13.21 25.49 -5.40
CA ALA A 352 14.25 25.88 -4.46
C ALA A 352 15.42 24.89 -4.43
N CYS A 353 15.19 23.61 -4.74
CA CYS A 353 16.24 22.59 -4.83
C CYS A 353 16.90 22.47 -6.22
N ASP A 354 16.42 23.19 -7.24
CA ASP A 354 17.04 23.22 -8.57
C ASP A 354 18.31 24.08 -8.59
N VAL A 355 19.46 23.41 -8.68
CA VAL A 355 20.82 24.00 -8.71
C VAL A 355 21.02 24.97 -9.89
N ALA A 356 20.25 24.85 -10.97
CA ALA A 356 20.34 25.76 -12.12
C ALA A 356 19.63 27.11 -11.87
N ILE A 357 18.68 27.17 -10.93
CA ILE A 357 17.77 28.31 -10.74
C ILE A 357 17.89 28.93 -9.34
N SER A 358 18.26 28.15 -8.32
CA SER A 358 18.34 28.55 -6.92
C SER A 358 19.74 28.31 -6.33
N PRO A 359 20.22 29.14 -5.40
CA PRO A 359 21.42 28.85 -4.62
C PRO A 359 21.21 27.64 -3.70
N SER A 360 22.28 26.95 -3.33
CA SER A 360 22.24 25.83 -2.38
C SER A 360 21.51 26.19 -1.08
N ALA A 361 20.76 25.24 -0.54
CA ALA A 361 19.90 25.46 0.64
C ALA A 361 20.68 25.97 1.86
N ASP A 362 21.91 25.48 2.04
CA ASP A 362 22.82 25.84 3.13
C ASP A 362 23.33 27.28 3.02
N ILE A 363 23.61 27.77 1.80
CA ILE A 363 23.96 29.18 1.57
C ILE A 363 22.71 30.06 1.66
N ALA A 364 21.57 29.61 1.12
CA ALA A 364 20.30 30.33 1.23
C ALA A 364 19.88 30.54 2.71
N PHE A 365 20.05 29.51 3.55
CA PHE A 365 19.79 29.60 4.99
C PHE A 365 20.80 30.53 5.69
N GLN A 366 22.08 30.48 5.33
CA GLN A 366 23.08 31.39 5.89
C GLN A 366 22.86 32.86 5.50
N ILE A 367 22.38 33.14 4.28
CA ILE A 367 21.97 34.49 3.85
C ILE A 367 20.71 34.93 4.62
N GLN A 368 19.74 34.05 4.84
CA GLN A 368 18.57 34.33 5.68
C GLN A 368 19.00 34.66 7.12
N ALA A 369 19.86 33.85 7.74
CA ALA A 369 20.38 34.10 9.08
C ALA A 369 21.12 35.44 9.18
N LEU A 370 21.95 35.77 8.17
CA LEU A 370 22.63 37.07 8.07
C LEU A 370 21.64 38.25 7.96
N ALA A 371 20.51 38.06 7.26
CA ALA A 371 19.46 39.07 7.18
C ALA A 371 18.73 39.29 8.52
N PHE A 372 18.52 38.23 9.32
CA PHE A 372 17.95 38.35 10.66
C PHE A 372 18.95 38.94 11.67
N ASP A 373 20.25 38.66 11.57
CA ASP A 373 21.31 39.37 12.30
C ASP A 373 21.35 40.87 11.94
N ALA A 374 21.24 41.21 10.65
CA ALA A 374 21.11 42.61 10.22
C ALA A 374 19.86 43.30 10.78
N ARG A 375 18.71 42.58 10.89
CA ARG A 375 17.49 43.11 11.51
C ARG A 375 17.60 43.28 13.03
N SER A 376 18.24 42.37 13.74
CA SER A 376 18.44 42.50 15.20
C SER A 376 19.37 43.69 15.53
N LYS A 377 20.37 43.94 14.67
CA LYS A 377 21.23 45.14 14.73
C LYS A 377 20.46 46.41 14.37
N TRP A 378 19.59 46.36 13.37
CA TRP A 378 18.69 47.46 13.03
C TRP A 378 17.80 47.86 14.22
N TRP A 379 17.20 46.91 14.95
CA TRP A 379 16.40 47.19 16.16
C TRP A 379 17.15 48.03 17.20
N LYS A 380 18.42 47.68 17.46
CA LYS A 380 19.28 48.40 18.42
C LYS A 380 19.62 49.82 17.94
N LEU A 381 19.72 50.03 16.62
CA LEU A 381 19.95 51.36 16.05
C LEU A 381 18.68 52.20 15.94
N SER A 382 17.51 51.62 15.70
CA SER A 382 16.23 52.35 15.58
C SER A 382 15.46 52.49 16.90
N SER A 383 15.93 51.86 17.99
CA SER A 383 15.21 51.77 19.27
C SER A 383 13.79 51.19 19.13
N HIS A 384 13.62 50.23 18.20
CA HIS A 384 12.32 49.65 17.85
C HIS A 384 11.70 48.86 19.02
N GLN A 385 10.45 49.16 19.35
CA GLN A 385 9.68 48.49 20.41
C GLN A 385 8.81 47.36 19.83
N GLY A 386 9.46 46.37 19.22
CA GLY A 386 8.83 45.20 18.60
C GLY A 386 8.83 43.94 19.47
N ASP A 387 7.99 42.97 19.11
CA ASP A 387 7.96 41.65 19.75
C ASP A 387 8.98 40.72 19.08
N ALA A 388 10.14 40.51 19.72
CA ALA A 388 11.24 39.71 19.18
C ALA A 388 10.82 38.28 18.81
N GLN A 389 9.86 37.70 19.53
CA GLN A 389 9.36 36.36 19.24
C GLN A 389 8.58 36.32 17.91
N LYS A 390 7.76 37.35 17.63
CA LYS A 390 6.91 37.41 16.43
C LYS A 390 7.61 38.00 15.21
N GLU A 391 8.47 38.99 15.39
CA GLU A 391 9.05 39.76 14.28
C GLU A 391 10.40 39.18 13.80
N LEU A 392 11.11 38.45 14.66
CA LEU A 392 12.41 37.84 14.34
C LEU A 392 12.38 36.30 14.45
N LEU A 393 11.98 35.74 15.60
CA LEU A 393 12.13 34.30 15.86
C LEU A 393 11.13 33.42 15.09
N GLU A 394 9.84 33.80 15.00
CA GLU A 394 8.85 33.04 14.21
C GLU A 394 9.13 33.07 12.68
N PRO A 395 9.52 34.19 12.05
CA PRO A 395 10.00 34.19 10.67
C PRO A 395 11.28 33.37 10.48
N PHE A 396 12.18 33.37 11.48
CA PHE A 396 13.40 32.55 11.45
C PHE A 396 13.09 31.05 11.58
N SER A 397 12.14 30.63 12.43
CA SER A 397 11.74 29.21 12.55
C SER A 397 11.24 28.64 11.22
N LYS A 398 10.48 29.44 10.44
CA LYS A 398 10.04 29.07 9.09
C LYS A 398 11.20 28.95 8.10
N CYS A 399 12.27 29.73 8.27
CA CYS A 399 13.52 29.58 7.50
C CYS A 399 14.26 28.29 7.87
N VAL A 400 14.40 27.98 9.18
CA VAL A 400 15.00 26.70 9.64
C VAL A 400 14.18 25.50 9.14
N ALA A 401 12.85 25.58 9.16
CA ALA A 401 11.97 24.55 8.63
C ALA A 401 12.14 24.34 7.11
N ALA A 402 12.29 25.41 6.33
CA ALA A 402 12.57 25.33 4.90
C ALA A 402 13.97 24.78 4.61
N PHE A 403 14.97 25.17 5.40
CA PHE A 403 16.34 24.63 5.34
C PHE A 403 16.36 23.12 5.61
N SER A 404 15.71 22.67 6.68
CA SER A 404 15.63 21.26 7.07
C SER A 404 15.08 20.37 5.95
N ARG A 405 14.05 20.84 5.22
CA ARG A 405 13.45 20.11 4.10
C ARG A 405 14.29 20.07 2.81
N ARG A 406 15.20 21.04 2.61
CA ARG A 406 15.86 21.29 1.31
C ARG A 406 17.36 21.02 1.28
N SER A 407 18.05 21.09 2.42
CA SER A 407 19.49 20.80 2.48
C SER A 407 19.77 19.31 2.29
N ASN A 408 20.88 19.01 1.60
CA ASN A 408 21.38 17.65 1.39
C ASN A 408 22.62 17.35 2.27
N SER A 409 23.04 18.28 3.12
CA SER A 409 24.17 18.14 4.04
C SER A 409 23.93 17.01 5.06
N PRO A 410 24.97 16.38 5.61
CA PRO A 410 24.80 15.34 6.61
C PRO A 410 24.06 15.90 7.86
N PRO A 411 23.26 15.06 8.56
CA PRO A 411 22.37 15.56 9.61
C PRO A 411 23.06 16.32 10.76
N SER A 412 24.28 15.90 11.14
CA SER A 412 25.11 16.56 12.15
C SER A 412 25.47 18.00 11.76
N GLU A 413 25.86 18.23 10.50
CA GLU A 413 26.15 19.56 9.97
C GLU A 413 24.88 20.42 9.88
N LYS A 414 23.74 19.84 9.48
CA LYS A 414 22.45 20.54 9.49
C LYS A 414 22.08 21.05 10.89
N TYR A 415 22.19 20.17 11.91
CA TYR A 415 21.89 20.55 13.28
C TYR A 415 22.87 21.61 13.80
N SER A 416 24.17 21.41 13.59
CA SER A 416 25.22 22.35 13.99
C SER A 416 24.99 23.75 13.38
N LEU A 417 24.76 23.82 12.06
CA LEU A 417 24.52 25.09 11.37
C LEU A 417 23.24 25.79 11.87
N ALA A 418 22.15 25.03 12.08
CA ALA A 418 20.91 25.59 12.63
C ALA A 418 21.10 26.09 14.08
N SER A 419 21.75 25.32 14.95
CA SER A 419 21.99 25.69 16.35
C SER A 419 22.86 26.94 16.46
N THR A 420 24.02 26.98 15.79
CA THR A 420 24.91 28.14 15.82
C THR A 420 24.24 29.40 15.29
N LYS A 421 23.44 29.34 14.22
CA LYS A 421 22.72 30.52 13.72
C LYS A 421 21.57 30.95 14.63
N LEU A 422 20.91 30.01 15.30
CA LEU A 422 19.88 30.29 16.30
C LEU A 422 20.48 30.95 17.55
N GLU A 423 21.57 30.40 18.10
CA GLU A 423 22.28 30.93 19.27
C GLU A 423 22.75 32.37 19.06
N ILE A 424 23.29 32.69 17.87
CA ILE A 424 23.66 34.07 17.53
C ILE A 424 22.44 35.01 17.59
N LEU A 425 21.26 34.57 17.13
CA LEU A 425 20.04 35.37 17.14
C LEU A 425 19.41 35.47 18.54
N GLU A 426 19.43 34.40 19.34
CA GLU A 426 19.04 34.41 20.76
C GLU A 426 19.92 35.39 21.55
N CYS A 427 21.26 35.31 21.41
CA CYS A 427 22.20 36.24 22.03
C CYS A 427 22.01 37.69 21.56
N ALA A 428 21.68 37.91 20.29
CA ALA A 428 21.45 39.26 19.77
C ALA A 428 20.16 39.90 20.29
N THR A 429 19.11 39.11 20.54
CA THR A 429 17.77 39.57 20.94
C THR A 429 17.50 39.50 22.44
N GLY A 430 18.23 38.65 23.18
CA GLY A 430 17.98 38.36 24.60
C GLY A 430 16.78 37.45 24.87
N VAL A 431 16.11 36.94 23.82
CA VAL A 431 14.93 36.08 23.91
C VAL A 431 15.28 34.68 23.41
N LYS A 432 14.90 33.65 24.16
CA LYS A 432 15.09 32.25 23.77
C LYS A 432 13.93 31.78 22.89
N ALA A 433 14.24 31.16 21.76
CA ALA A 433 13.27 30.59 20.83
C ALA A 433 12.71 29.27 21.37
N ARG A 434 11.65 29.38 22.17
CA ARG A 434 11.00 28.24 22.85
C ARG A 434 9.56 28.01 22.41
N ASP A 435 9.19 28.58 21.27
CA ASP A 435 7.93 28.25 20.61
C ASP A 435 7.93 26.82 20.06
N ARG A 436 6.74 26.24 19.93
CA ARG A 436 6.53 24.88 19.42
C ARG A 436 7.14 24.67 18.04
N SER A 437 7.07 25.65 17.13
CA SER A 437 7.58 25.47 15.77
C SER A 437 9.11 25.33 15.75
N MET A 438 9.83 26.16 16.51
CA MET A 438 11.28 26.04 16.65
C MET A 438 11.66 24.76 17.39
N CYS A 439 11.05 24.47 18.54
CA CYS A 439 11.39 23.30 19.34
C CYS A 439 11.17 21.98 18.58
N THR A 440 10.07 21.83 17.83
CA THR A 440 9.82 20.64 17.00
C THR A 440 10.85 20.51 15.87
N VAL A 441 11.16 21.60 15.15
CA VAL A 441 12.14 21.55 14.04
C VAL A 441 13.54 21.23 14.56
N MET A 442 14.00 21.91 15.62
CA MET A 442 15.30 21.65 16.23
C MET A 442 15.40 20.24 16.84
N SER A 443 14.31 19.73 17.43
CA SER A 443 14.22 18.33 17.88
C SER A 443 14.33 17.34 16.72
N SER A 444 13.67 17.60 15.57
CA SER A 444 13.77 16.73 14.40
C SER A 444 15.17 16.72 13.76
N LEU A 445 15.84 17.88 13.71
CA LEU A 445 17.23 17.98 13.27
C LEU A 445 18.16 17.23 14.22
N ALA A 446 18.01 17.41 15.54
CA ALA A 446 18.81 16.71 16.53
C ALA A 446 18.60 15.18 16.49
N GLN A 447 17.36 14.71 16.32
CA GLN A 447 17.07 13.27 16.13
C GLN A 447 17.76 12.73 14.87
N SER A 448 17.70 13.46 13.75
CA SER A 448 18.37 13.03 12.52
C SER A 448 19.90 13.00 12.64
N ALA A 449 20.46 13.78 13.57
CA ALA A 449 21.88 13.83 13.90
C ALA A 449 22.32 12.84 14.99
N GLU A 450 21.45 11.90 15.40
CA GLU A 450 21.70 10.94 16.48
C GLU A 450 21.95 11.59 17.87
N LEU A 451 21.55 12.85 18.05
CA LEU A 451 21.71 13.64 19.27
C LEU A 451 20.44 13.56 20.15
N GLY A 452 20.09 12.35 20.60
CA GLY A 452 18.86 12.03 21.32
C GLY A 452 18.53 12.93 22.52
N GLU A 453 19.46 13.05 23.47
CA GLU A 453 19.28 13.89 24.67
C GLU A 453 19.00 15.35 24.33
N ILE A 454 19.63 15.86 23.27
CA ILE A 454 19.44 17.23 22.81
C ILE A 454 18.06 17.36 22.15
N ALA A 455 17.64 16.36 21.34
CA ALA A 455 16.32 16.30 20.74
C ALA A 455 15.19 16.29 21.79
N MET A 456 15.38 15.56 22.91
CA MET A 456 14.43 15.52 24.03
C MET A 456 14.43 16.83 24.82
N ARG A 457 15.60 17.45 25.05
CA ARG A 457 15.73 18.75 25.73
C ARG A 457 14.97 19.87 25.01
N TRP A 458 14.98 19.88 23.66
CA TRP A 458 14.18 20.84 22.88
C TRP A 458 12.68 20.72 23.15
N ILE A 459 12.14 19.49 23.24
CA ILE A 459 10.72 19.26 23.52
C ILE A 459 10.36 19.55 24.98
N ARG A 460 11.19 19.12 25.95
CA ARG A 460 10.99 19.46 27.38
C ARG A 460 10.95 20.98 27.60
N ASN A 461 11.80 21.74 26.92
CA ASN A 461 11.84 23.20 27.00
C ASN A 461 10.62 23.90 26.36
N GLN A 462 9.83 23.22 25.51
CA GLN A 462 8.61 23.77 24.91
C GLN A 462 7.52 24.06 25.96
N ALA A 463 7.43 23.23 27.00
CA ALA A 463 6.42 23.36 28.05
C ALA A 463 6.63 24.60 28.94
N ALA A 464 7.86 25.12 29.02
CA ALA A 464 8.21 26.23 29.91
C ALA A 464 7.89 27.63 29.35
N SER A 465 7.49 27.76 28.08
CA SER A 465 7.42 29.05 27.37
C SER A 465 6.01 29.48 26.95
N SER A 466 4.96 28.81 27.40
CA SER A 466 3.59 29.21 27.08
C SER A 466 3.18 30.47 27.86
N ASN A 467 3.29 31.63 27.22
CA ASN A 467 2.81 32.92 27.74
C ASN A 467 1.29 32.87 28.02
N GLY A 468 0.89 32.50 29.23
CA GLY A 468 -0.47 32.59 29.77
C GLY A 468 -1.54 31.66 29.17
N ARG A 469 -1.32 31.05 28.01
CA ARG A 469 -2.23 30.07 27.40
C ARG A 469 -1.76 28.66 27.76
N GLN A 470 -2.55 27.94 28.56
CA GLN A 470 -2.33 26.51 28.81
C GLN A 470 -2.29 25.76 27.47
N ALA A 471 -1.29 24.91 27.27
CA ALA A 471 -1.23 24.03 26.11
C ALA A 471 -2.40 23.05 26.14
N SER A 472 -3.05 22.82 25.00
CA SER A 472 -4.15 21.85 24.88
C SER A 472 -3.71 20.45 25.31
N ASP A 473 -4.64 19.65 25.85
CA ASP A 473 -4.33 18.28 26.30
C ASP A 473 -3.72 17.47 25.15
N ALA A 474 -4.22 17.66 23.92
CA ALA A 474 -3.67 17.04 22.72
C ALA A 474 -2.21 17.47 22.40
N ALA A 475 -1.86 18.75 22.59
CA ALA A 475 -0.48 19.23 22.41
C ALA A 475 0.47 18.75 23.53
N GLN A 476 -0.03 18.59 24.76
CA GLN A 476 0.72 17.98 25.85
C GLN A 476 0.97 16.49 25.56
N ALA A 477 -0.06 15.75 25.17
CA ALA A 477 0.06 14.35 24.77
C ALA A 477 1.05 14.16 23.62
N ALA A 478 1.02 15.03 22.60
CA ALA A 478 1.95 14.98 21.48
C ALA A 478 3.41 15.15 21.95
N SER A 479 3.63 16.02 22.95
CA SER A 479 4.96 16.24 23.54
C SER A 479 5.45 15.02 24.34
N CYS A 480 4.58 14.38 25.14
CA CYS A 480 4.92 13.13 25.85
C CYS A 480 5.21 11.98 24.88
N VAL A 481 4.37 11.79 23.87
CA VAL A 481 4.53 10.78 22.80
C VAL A 481 5.84 11.00 22.04
N ARG A 482 6.21 12.26 21.75
CA ARG A 482 7.48 12.63 21.12
C ARG A 482 8.68 12.23 21.99
N ILE A 483 8.65 12.52 23.30
CA ILE A 483 9.72 12.16 24.23
C ILE A 483 9.86 10.64 24.35
N ALA A 484 8.75 9.90 24.45
CA ALA A 484 8.78 8.44 24.47
C ALA A 484 9.35 7.84 23.17
N THR A 485 9.01 8.41 22.00
CA THR A 485 9.56 8.01 20.70
C THR A 485 11.07 8.19 20.67
N LEU A 486 11.56 9.37 21.08
CA LEU A 486 12.99 9.66 21.16
C LEU A 486 13.70 8.77 22.20
N SER A 487 13.07 8.43 23.31
CA SER A 487 13.64 7.53 24.33
C SER A 487 13.84 6.11 23.78
N LEU A 488 12.92 5.62 22.93
CA LEU A 488 13.02 4.32 22.28
C LEU A 488 14.08 4.28 21.18
N ASP A 489 14.21 5.35 20.40
CA ASP A 489 15.20 5.45 19.32
C ASP A 489 16.64 5.55 19.86
N ASN A 490 16.85 6.16 21.04
CA ASN A 490 18.17 6.46 21.60
C ASN A 490 18.61 5.48 22.70
N GLN A 491 18.40 4.17 22.46
CA GLN A 491 18.88 3.12 23.37
C GLN A 491 20.41 3.05 23.40
N SER A 492 21.02 3.76 24.36
CA SER A 492 22.44 3.59 24.65
C SER A 492 22.69 2.23 25.33
N PRO A 493 23.81 1.53 25.02
CA PRO A 493 24.08 0.21 25.60
C PRO A 493 24.37 0.24 27.12
N SER A 494 24.53 1.44 27.71
CA SER A 494 24.91 1.68 29.10
C SER A 494 23.95 2.59 29.88
N GLY A 495 22.78 2.94 29.33
CA GLY A 495 21.82 3.85 29.97
C GLY A 495 20.90 3.17 30.99
N GLU A 496 20.50 3.92 32.02
CA GLU A 496 19.53 3.49 33.03
C GLU A 496 18.14 3.33 32.39
N THR A 497 17.53 2.14 32.51
CA THR A 497 16.26 1.81 31.84
C THR A 497 15.04 2.50 32.47
N GLU A 498 15.16 2.99 33.71
CA GLU A 498 14.06 3.60 34.46
C GLU A 498 13.49 4.86 33.78
N ASP A 499 14.35 5.72 33.24
CA ASP A 499 13.97 6.95 32.53
C ASP A 499 13.15 6.66 31.26
N ILE A 500 13.51 5.60 30.51
CA ILE A 500 12.77 5.16 29.32
C ILE A 500 11.38 4.68 29.73
N HIS A 501 11.30 3.87 30.78
CA HIS A 501 10.03 3.35 31.29
C HIS A 501 9.10 4.46 31.80
N ALA A 502 9.63 5.47 32.50
CA ALA A 502 8.86 6.63 32.96
C ALA A 502 8.34 7.50 31.81
N ASN A 503 9.17 7.75 30.79
CA ASN A 503 8.75 8.50 29.59
C ASN A 503 7.64 7.77 28.82
N ILE A 504 7.71 6.43 28.70
CA ILE A 504 6.66 5.60 28.11
C ILE A 504 5.36 5.69 28.91
N ASP A 505 5.42 5.50 30.23
CA ASP A 505 4.21 5.50 31.08
C ASP A 505 3.53 6.88 31.09
N SER A 506 4.30 7.96 31.03
CA SER A 506 3.79 9.32 30.82
C SER A 506 3.02 9.43 29.50
N ALA A 507 3.59 8.96 28.38
CA ALA A 507 2.93 8.99 27.08
C ALA A 507 1.64 8.14 27.03
N LEU A 508 1.67 6.92 27.60
CA LEU A 508 0.50 6.04 27.70
C LEU A 508 -0.61 6.71 28.53
N LYS A 509 -0.27 7.29 29.68
CA LYS A 509 -1.21 8.02 30.53
C LYS A 509 -1.82 9.25 29.84
N SER A 510 -1.02 10.00 29.07
CA SER A 510 -1.52 11.12 28.27
C SER A 510 -2.47 10.68 27.15
N LEU A 511 -2.18 9.57 26.46
CA LEU A 511 -3.06 9.02 25.41
C LEU A 511 -4.38 8.46 25.96
N GLY A 512 -4.33 7.85 27.16
CA GLY A 512 -5.54 7.42 27.88
C GLY A 512 -6.35 8.58 28.49
N GLY A 513 -5.76 9.77 28.64
CA GLY A 513 -6.35 10.94 29.28
C GLY A 513 -7.35 11.72 28.42
N SER A 514 -7.60 12.98 28.80
CA SER A 514 -8.33 13.94 27.95
C SER A 514 -7.50 14.28 26.72
N LEU A 515 -8.16 14.47 25.57
CA LEU A 515 -7.53 14.78 24.28
C LEU A 515 -8.16 16.03 23.65
N ARG A 516 -8.52 17.03 24.47
CA ARG A 516 -9.10 18.29 23.97
C ARG A 516 -8.00 19.12 23.29
N GLY A 517 -8.34 19.71 22.14
CA GLY A 517 -7.46 20.56 21.35
C GLY A 517 -8.10 20.92 20.01
N ASP A 518 -7.45 21.82 19.27
CA ASP A 518 -7.87 22.19 17.92
C ASP A 518 -7.58 21.06 16.92
N SER A 519 -8.19 21.07 15.73
CA SER A 519 -7.97 20.00 14.72
C SER A 519 -6.49 19.81 14.40
N THR A 520 -5.75 20.91 14.25
CA THR A 520 -4.30 20.88 14.00
C THR A 520 -3.49 20.25 15.13
N ASP A 521 -3.96 20.31 16.38
CA ASP A 521 -3.30 19.63 17.50
C ASP A 521 -3.54 18.13 17.45
N LEU A 522 -4.76 17.69 17.12
CA LEU A 522 -5.11 16.29 16.96
C LEU A 522 -4.38 15.63 15.78
N ASP A 523 -4.25 16.34 14.66
CA ASP A 523 -3.54 15.85 13.48
C ASP A 523 -2.02 15.79 13.72
N THR A 524 -1.48 16.73 14.50
CA THR A 524 -0.08 16.66 14.99
C THR A 524 0.10 15.45 15.92
N LEU A 525 -0.83 15.24 16.86
CA LEU A 525 -0.79 14.10 17.78
C LEU A 525 -0.84 12.76 17.05
N LEU A 526 -1.73 12.60 16.05
CA LEU A 526 -1.80 11.40 15.22
C LEU A 526 -0.48 11.13 14.47
N THR A 527 0.20 12.20 14.02
CA THR A 527 1.51 12.09 13.37
C THR A 527 2.57 11.57 14.34
N GLU A 528 2.64 12.08 15.57
CA GLU A 528 3.58 11.60 16.59
C GLU A 528 3.23 10.19 17.09
N VAL A 529 1.95 9.85 17.27
CA VAL A 529 1.50 8.49 17.63
C VAL A 529 1.88 7.48 16.55
N SER A 530 1.77 7.87 15.28
CA SER A 530 2.22 7.04 14.14
C SER A 530 3.75 6.82 14.15
N GLY A 531 4.51 7.78 14.69
CA GLY A 531 5.94 7.69 14.96
C GLY A 531 6.28 6.77 16.12
N LEU A 532 5.62 6.94 17.28
CA LEU A 532 5.80 6.11 18.47
C LEU A 532 5.51 4.63 18.17
N ARG A 533 4.40 4.34 17.49
CA ARG A 533 4.06 2.99 17.00
C ARG A 533 5.19 2.41 16.15
N ARG A 534 5.80 3.20 15.25
CA ARG A 534 6.90 2.74 14.38
C ARG A 534 8.17 2.42 15.20
N ALA A 535 8.55 3.28 16.14
CA ALA A 535 9.69 3.04 17.02
C ALA A 535 9.48 1.79 17.89
N ALA A 536 8.31 1.63 18.50
CA ALA A 536 7.96 0.43 19.27
C ALA A 536 7.95 -0.85 18.42
N SER A 537 7.47 -0.77 17.17
CA SER A 537 7.45 -1.93 16.25
C SER A 537 8.86 -2.38 15.83
N LYS A 538 9.82 -1.44 15.73
CA LYS A 538 11.23 -1.74 15.49
C LYS A 538 11.88 -2.36 16.74
N THR A 539 11.70 -1.68 17.87
CA THR A 539 12.21 -2.08 19.21
C THR A 539 11.75 -3.50 19.59
N LEU A 540 10.53 -3.88 19.24
CA LEU A 540 9.98 -5.22 19.50
C LEU A 540 10.84 -6.36 18.93
N VAL A 541 11.55 -6.12 17.82
CA VAL A 541 12.40 -7.12 17.14
C VAL A 541 13.86 -7.08 17.64
N GLU A 542 14.36 -5.91 18.05
CA GLU A 542 15.79 -5.65 18.23
C GLU A 542 16.26 -5.57 19.71
N SER A 543 15.36 -5.37 20.67
CA SER A 543 15.71 -4.96 22.05
C SER A 543 15.52 -6.03 23.14
N LYS A 544 15.98 -5.72 24.37
CA LYS A 544 15.86 -6.57 25.58
C LYS A 544 14.40 -6.86 25.98
N PRO A 545 14.10 -8.01 26.64
CA PRO A 545 12.73 -8.45 26.94
C PRO A 545 11.89 -7.47 27.78
N ASP A 546 12.50 -6.76 28.71
CA ASP A 546 11.81 -5.79 29.58
C ASP A 546 11.20 -4.61 28.78
N VAL A 547 11.90 -4.17 27.74
CA VAL A 547 11.41 -3.12 26.82
C VAL A 547 10.38 -3.69 25.82
N GLN A 548 10.52 -4.97 25.42
CA GLN A 548 9.57 -5.64 24.52
C GLN A 548 8.15 -5.72 25.13
N VAL A 549 8.03 -5.99 26.44
CA VAL A 549 6.72 -6.02 27.12
C VAL A 549 6.01 -4.66 27.04
N LYS A 550 6.73 -3.55 27.27
CA LYS A 550 6.15 -2.20 27.11
C LYS A 550 5.80 -1.86 25.65
N CYS A 551 6.47 -2.44 24.67
CA CYS A 551 6.14 -2.24 23.25
C CYS A 551 4.74 -2.75 22.88
N PHE A 552 4.25 -3.83 23.51
CA PHE A 552 2.85 -4.27 23.35
C PHE A 552 1.87 -3.20 23.85
N SER A 553 2.07 -2.67 25.07
CA SER A 553 1.23 -1.62 25.63
C SER A 553 1.19 -0.36 24.75
N ILE A 554 2.34 0.00 24.17
CA ILE A 554 2.44 1.10 23.20
C ILE A 554 1.61 0.82 21.95
N ILE A 555 1.78 -0.32 21.29
CA ILE A 555 1.04 -0.65 20.05
C ILE A 555 -0.46 -0.72 20.32
N SER A 556 -0.88 -1.31 21.45
CA SER A 556 -2.27 -1.36 21.90
C SER A 556 -2.84 0.05 22.11
N THR A 557 -2.20 0.89 22.92
CA THR A 557 -2.69 2.26 23.20
C THR A 557 -2.63 3.18 21.97
N CYS A 558 -1.66 3.01 21.07
CA CYS A 558 -1.63 3.73 19.79
C CYS A 558 -2.81 3.33 18.89
N THR A 559 -3.18 2.04 18.87
CA THR A 559 -4.33 1.53 18.10
C THR A 559 -5.63 2.03 18.70
N HIS A 560 -5.78 1.96 20.03
CA HIS A 560 -6.94 2.50 20.75
C HIS A 560 -7.09 4.03 20.55
N PHE A 561 -5.98 4.77 20.54
CA PHE A 561 -5.99 6.19 20.18
C PHE A 561 -6.54 6.43 18.76
N LEU A 562 -6.17 5.61 17.77
CA LEU A 562 -6.67 5.75 16.41
C LEU A 562 -8.19 5.49 16.33
N ALA A 563 -8.69 4.46 17.02
CA ALA A 563 -10.13 4.20 17.16
C ALA A 563 -10.86 5.41 17.77
N ARG A 564 -10.29 6.00 18.84
CA ARG A 564 -10.84 7.17 19.54
C ARG A 564 -10.71 8.48 18.75
N TYR A 565 -9.69 8.65 17.91
CA TYR A 565 -9.51 9.81 17.03
C TYR A 565 -10.58 9.84 15.94
N ILE A 566 -10.85 8.68 15.31
CA ILE A 566 -11.94 8.51 14.35
C ILE A 566 -13.28 8.73 15.06
N GLY A 567 -13.54 7.98 16.13
CA GLY A 567 -14.81 7.99 16.85
C GLY A 567 -15.92 7.24 16.11
N THR A 568 -17.15 7.36 16.60
CA THR A 568 -18.35 6.87 15.91
C THR A 568 -18.96 7.99 15.07
N ALA A 569 -19.51 7.64 13.90
CA ALA A 569 -20.25 8.59 13.08
C ALA A 569 -21.37 9.32 13.88
N PRO A 570 -21.58 10.63 13.68
CA PRO A 570 -22.74 11.32 14.24
C PRO A 570 -24.03 10.67 13.71
N THR A 571 -24.98 10.36 14.58
CA THR A 571 -26.26 9.78 14.17
C THR A 571 -27.07 10.77 13.34
N GLU A 572 -27.71 10.28 12.26
CA GLU A 572 -28.59 11.04 11.36
C GLU A 572 -29.97 11.34 12.00
N GLY A 573 -29.96 11.77 13.26
CA GLY A 573 -31.13 12.28 13.96
C GLY A 573 -31.33 13.77 13.70
N SER A 574 -32.58 14.22 13.84
CA SER A 574 -32.98 15.63 13.66
C SER A 574 -32.27 16.57 14.65
N GLY A 575 -31.10 17.07 14.27
CA GLY A 575 -30.22 17.88 15.10
C GLY A 575 -28.71 17.76 14.82
N SER A 576 -28.29 16.88 13.90
CA SER A 576 -26.88 16.73 13.51
C SER A 576 -26.32 17.97 12.81
N ASP A 577 -25.27 18.57 13.38
CA ASP A 577 -24.51 19.68 12.77
C ASP A 577 -23.77 19.19 11.50
N PRO A 578 -24.04 19.76 10.30
CA PRO A 578 -23.35 19.35 9.08
C PRO A 578 -21.83 19.57 9.15
N GLN A 579 -21.36 20.52 9.96
CA GLN A 579 -19.93 20.73 10.19
C GLN A 579 -19.27 19.55 10.93
N ALA A 580 -20.01 18.84 11.78
CA ALA A 580 -19.52 17.67 12.49
C ALA A 580 -19.34 16.45 11.56
N LEU A 581 -20.26 16.26 10.61
CA LEU A 581 -20.17 15.19 9.62
C LEU A 581 -18.98 15.41 8.67
N ILE A 582 -18.77 16.64 8.19
CA ILE A 582 -17.60 17.00 7.38
C ILE A 582 -16.29 16.69 8.14
N ARG A 583 -16.18 17.10 9.40
CA ARG A 583 -15.00 16.84 10.25
C ARG A 583 -14.77 15.35 10.50
N HIS A 584 -15.83 14.55 10.66
CA HIS A 584 -15.71 13.09 10.78
C HIS A 584 -15.13 12.47 9.50
N THR A 585 -15.62 12.89 8.34
CA THR A 585 -15.11 12.47 7.03
C THR A 585 -13.65 12.88 6.80
N GLU A 586 -13.26 14.10 7.19
CA GLU A 586 -11.87 14.56 7.13
C GLU A 586 -10.93 13.67 7.98
N ARG A 587 -11.33 13.32 9.21
CA ARG A 587 -10.56 12.43 10.09
C ARG A 587 -10.43 11.03 9.51
N LEU A 588 -11.50 10.46 8.96
CA LEU A 588 -11.46 9.17 8.27
C LEU A 588 -10.49 9.19 7.08
N GLN A 589 -10.46 10.28 6.28
CA GLN A 589 -9.51 10.44 5.17
C GLN A 589 -8.05 10.59 5.63
N ILE A 590 -7.81 11.14 6.81
CA ILE A 590 -6.46 11.21 7.40
C ILE A 590 -6.05 9.82 7.92
N ALA A 591 -6.94 9.16 8.66
CA ALA A 591 -6.73 7.82 9.21
C ALA A 591 -6.51 6.74 8.11
N SER A 592 -7.21 6.82 6.98
CA SER A 592 -7.04 5.88 5.86
C SER A 592 -5.61 5.84 5.29
N LYS A 593 -4.86 6.95 5.41
CA LYS A 593 -3.46 7.05 4.97
C LYS A 593 -2.47 6.40 5.94
N THR A 594 -2.84 6.27 7.22
CA THR A 594 -1.95 5.73 8.27
C THR A 594 -2.31 4.30 8.69
N VAL A 595 -3.58 3.89 8.56
CA VAL A 595 -4.13 2.62 9.09
C VAL A 595 -3.31 1.38 8.73
N LYS A 596 -2.74 1.32 7.52
CA LYS A 596 -1.88 0.19 7.08
C LYS A 596 -0.74 -0.08 8.05
N GLY A 597 -0.09 0.98 8.54
CA GLY A 597 0.98 0.87 9.54
C GLY A 597 0.49 0.32 10.87
N PHE A 598 -0.73 0.67 11.29
CA PHE A 598 -1.35 0.13 12.51
C PHE A 598 -1.69 -1.35 12.34
N THR A 599 -2.33 -1.75 11.25
CA THR A 599 -2.67 -3.17 10.99
C THR A 599 -1.42 -4.06 10.87
N ASP A 600 -0.35 -3.56 10.25
CA ASP A 600 0.90 -4.31 10.10
C ASP A 600 1.65 -4.40 11.45
N SER A 601 1.67 -3.34 12.27
CA SER A 601 2.20 -3.38 13.65
C SER A 601 1.45 -4.35 14.55
N VAL A 602 0.12 -4.34 14.53
CA VAL A 602 -0.71 -5.25 15.31
C VAL A 602 -0.48 -6.70 14.86
N THR A 603 -0.43 -6.95 13.55
CA THR A 603 -0.09 -8.27 12.98
C THR A 603 1.28 -8.77 13.46
N ALA A 604 2.31 -7.92 13.45
CA ALA A 604 3.63 -8.27 13.94
C ALA A 604 3.64 -8.55 15.45
N CYS A 605 2.93 -7.72 16.23
CA CYS A 605 2.84 -7.84 17.68
C CYS A 605 2.15 -9.14 18.12
N CYS A 606 1.01 -9.50 17.50
CA CYS A 606 0.34 -10.78 17.76
C CYS A 606 1.24 -11.98 17.46
N LYS A 607 1.94 -11.98 16.32
CA LYS A 607 2.88 -13.06 15.95
C LYS A 607 4.05 -13.17 16.91
N PHE A 608 4.60 -12.03 17.35
CA PHE A 608 5.68 -11.99 18.33
C PHE A 608 5.25 -12.63 19.65
N LEU A 609 4.13 -12.22 20.23
CA LEU A 609 3.63 -12.75 21.51
C LEU A 609 3.32 -14.25 21.47
N ILE A 610 2.83 -14.75 20.33
CA ILE A 610 2.65 -16.20 20.09
C ILE A 610 3.99 -16.94 20.05
N SER A 611 5.05 -16.31 19.53
CA SER A 611 6.40 -16.91 19.46
C SER A 611 7.17 -16.87 20.79
N THR A 612 6.92 -15.87 21.64
CA THR A 612 7.51 -15.72 22.98
C THR A 612 6.68 -16.35 24.10
N ASP A 613 5.58 -17.02 23.76
CA ASP A 613 4.65 -17.69 24.68
C ASP A 613 3.95 -16.78 25.72
N SER A 614 4.05 -15.46 25.54
CA SER A 614 3.62 -14.42 26.49
C SER A 614 2.24 -13.81 26.13
N VAL A 615 1.31 -14.66 25.70
CA VAL A 615 -0.02 -14.26 25.20
C VAL A 615 -0.97 -13.91 26.36
N ASN A 616 -1.43 -12.65 26.40
CA ASN A 616 -2.53 -12.20 27.26
C ASN A 616 -3.80 -11.97 26.41
N TRP A 617 -4.84 -12.77 26.63
CA TRP A 617 -6.09 -12.73 25.85
C TRP A 617 -6.78 -11.37 25.89
N ASP A 618 -7.11 -10.84 27.07
CA ASP A 618 -7.91 -9.62 27.21
C ASP A 618 -7.24 -8.39 26.56
N GLY A 619 -5.91 -8.32 26.64
CA GLY A 619 -5.15 -7.24 26.01
C GLY A 619 -5.11 -7.37 24.48
N LEU A 620 -4.93 -8.59 23.98
CA LEU A 620 -4.89 -8.87 22.53
C LEU A 620 -6.27 -8.68 21.88
N ASP A 621 -7.32 -9.19 22.52
CA ASP A 621 -8.69 -9.09 22.03
C ASP A 621 -9.14 -7.64 21.89
N ARG A 622 -8.89 -6.79 22.91
CA ARG A 622 -9.16 -5.34 22.84
C ARG A 622 -8.44 -4.66 21.66
N MET A 623 -7.16 -4.97 21.45
CA MET A 623 -6.37 -4.40 20.35
C MET A 623 -6.87 -4.86 18.96
N LEU A 624 -7.35 -6.10 18.86
CA LEU A 624 -7.92 -6.65 17.63
C LEU A 624 -9.34 -6.13 17.37
N GLU A 625 -10.15 -5.89 18.39
CA GLU A 625 -11.45 -5.21 18.27
C GLU A 625 -11.30 -3.71 17.94
N ASP A 626 -10.34 -3.00 18.53
CA ASP A 626 -10.00 -1.63 18.09
C ASP A 626 -9.63 -1.63 16.60
N CYS A 627 -8.87 -2.62 16.12
CA CYS A 627 -8.60 -2.78 14.68
C CYS A 627 -9.86 -3.07 13.86
N ARG A 628 -10.75 -3.96 14.33
CA ARG A 628 -12.03 -4.27 13.68
C ARG A 628 -12.88 -3.01 13.52
N PHE A 629 -12.98 -2.22 14.59
CA PHE A 629 -13.71 -0.96 14.62
C PHE A 629 -13.13 0.05 13.63
N ILE A 630 -11.81 0.29 13.66
CA ILE A 630 -11.13 1.22 12.74
C ILE A 630 -11.37 0.82 11.28
N LEU A 631 -11.24 -0.47 10.95
CA LEU A 631 -11.47 -0.98 9.60
C LEU A 631 -12.92 -0.79 9.17
N GLY A 632 -13.89 -1.14 10.03
CA GLY A 632 -15.31 -0.97 9.75
C GLY A 632 -15.71 0.49 9.52
N GLN A 633 -15.21 1.42 10.35
CA GLN A 633 -15.44 2.86 10.14
C GLN A 633 -14.83 3.36 8.82
N LEU A 634 -13.65 2.86 8.42
CA LEU A 634 -13.00 3.26 7.17
C LEU A 634 -13.67 2.68 5.91
N GLU A 635 -14.34 1.53 5.98
CA GLU A 635 -15.16 1.03 4.86
C GLU A 635 -16.34 1.96 4.56
N THR A 636 -16.90 2.66 5.56
CA THR A 636 -18.03 3.58 5.36
C THR A 636 -17.75 4.69 4.34
N LEU A 637 -16.48 5.11 4.20
CA LEU A 637 -16.05 6.09 3.19
C LEU A 637 -16.28 5.64 1.74
N TYR A 638 -16.39 4.32 1.50
CA TYR A 638 -16.34 3.73 0.17
C TYR A 638 -17.60 2.91 -0.18
N LEU A 639 -18.64 2.93 0.67
CA LEU A 639 -19.90 2.20 0.45
C LEU A 639 -20.55 2.55 -0.90
N ASP A 640 -20.55 3.84 -1.27
CA ASP A 640 -21.11 4.32 -2.54
C ASP A 640 -20.30 3.88 -3.78
N ASN A 641 -19.08 3.37 -3.61
CA ASN A 641 -18.14 3.10 -4.69
C ASN A 641 -17.43 1.74 -4.48
N PRO A 642 -18.06 0.60 -4.83
CA PRO A 642 -17.52 -0.74 -4.59
C PRO A 642 -16.14 -0.97 -5.23
N LYS A 643 -15.84 -0.31 -6.37
CA LYS A 643 -14.51 -0.35 -7.00
C LYS A 643 -13.42 0.31 -6.14
N GLN A 644 -13.74 1.40 -5.46
CA GLN A 644 -12.79 2.07 -4.55
C GLN A 644 -12.62 1.27 -3.26
N LEU A 645 -13.70 0.68 -2.73
CA LEU A 645 -13.63 -0.24 -1.59
C LEU A 645 -12.74 -1.45 -1.89
N GLN A 646 -12.87 -2.06 -3.08
CA GLN A 646 -12.02 -3.17 -3.51
C GLN A 646 -10.55 -2.75 -3.66
N GLN A 647 -10.27 -1.56 -4.22
CA GLN A 647 -8.91 -1.01 -4.31
C GLN A 647 -8.31 -0.71 -2.93
N PHE A 648 -9.09 -0.15 -2.00
CA PHE A 648 -8.69 0.12 -0.62
C PHE A 648 -8.36 -1.19 0.12
N SER A 649 -9.26 -2.18 0.08
CA SER A 649 -9.03 -3.52 0.64
C SER A 649 -7.80 -4.20 0.03
N ALA A 650 -7.61 -4.12 -1.28
CA ALA A 650 -6.42 -4.66 -1.96
C ALA A 650 -5.13 -3.95 -1.52
N SER A 651 -5.13 -2.63 -1.35
CA SER A 651 -3.96 -1.85 -0.91
C SER A 651 -3.49 -2.21 0.51
N LEU A 652 -4.44 -2.62 1.36
CA LEU A 652 -4.23 -3.14 2.72
C LEU A 652 -3.97 -4.66 2.76
N GLY A 653 -4.22 -5.36 1.64
CA GLY A 653 -4.09 -6.81 1.53
C GLY A 653 -5.18 -7.57 2.29
N ARG A 654 -6.45 -7.26 2.00
CA ARG A 654 -7.67 -7.88 2.58
C ARG A 654 -7.65 -7.86 4.12
N PRO A 655 -7.85 -6.69 4.74
CA PRO A 655 -7.56 -6.51 6.17
C PRO A 655 -8.46 -7.34 7.10
N PHE A 656 -9.72 -7.60 6.75
CA PHE A 656 -10.60 -8.50 7.51
C PHE A 656 -10.17 -9.96 7.43
N VAL A 657 -9.70 -10.42 6.27
CA VAL A 657 -9.10 -11.76 6.11
C VAL A 657 -7.84 -11.90 6.97
N LYS A 658 -6.97 -10.88 7.00
CA LYS A 658 -5.82 -10.83 7.93
C LYS A 658 -6.26 -10.89 9.40
N LEU A 659 -7.25 -10.11 9.79
CA LEU A 659 -7.74 -10.04 11.19
C LEU A 659 -8.35 -11.38 11.64
N SER A 660 -9.20 -11.98 10.82
CA SER A 660 -9.72 -13.34 11.01
C SER A 660 -8.58 -14.39 11.07
N GLY A 661 -7.53 -14.20 10.26
CA GLY A 661 -6.31 -15.01 10.32
C GLY A 661 -5.52 -14.87 11.63
N LEU A 662 -5.49 -13.70 12.25
CA LEU A 662 -4.86 -13.49 13.57
C LEU A 662 -5.63 -14.22 14.68
N TYR A 663 -6.97 -14.11 14.69
CA TYR A 663 -7.80 -14.87 15.63
C TYR A 663 -7.66 -16.38 15.42
N TRP A 664 -7.56 -16.85 14.17
CA TRP A 664 -7.28 -18.26 13.87
C TRP A 664 -5.89 -18.74 14.35
N LEU A 665 -4.87 -17.87 14.28
CA LEU A 665 -3.55 -18.17 14.86
C LEU A 665 -3.59 -18.24 16.39
N LEU A 666 -4.38 -17.39 17.05
CA LEU A 666 -4.62 -17.47 18.50
C LEU A 666 -5.36 -18.75 18.88
N PHE A 667 -6.40 -19.14 18.12
CA PHE A 667 -7.07 -20.44 18.29
C PHE A 667 -6.09 -21.61 18.18
N ALA A 668 -5.25 -21.63 17.13
CA ALA A 668 -4.25 -22.69 16.93
C ALA A 668 -3.18 -22.71 18.03
N TYR A 669 -2.85 -21.56 18.62
CA TYR A 669 -1.98 -21.46 19.80
C TYR A 669 -2.65 -22.02 21.06
N PHE A 670 -3.88 -21.60 21.37
CA PHE A 670 -4.60 -22.10 22.55
C PHE A 670 -4.86 -23.61 22.45
N ARG A 671 -5.24 -24.13 21.26
CA ARG A 671 -5.47 -25.57 21.04
C ARG A 671 -4.23 -26.44 21.28
N LYS A 672 -3.01 -25.89 21.17
CA LYS A 672 -1.76 -26.58 21.55
C LYS A 672 -1.54 -26.63 23.06
N LYS A 673 -1.98 -25.60 23.80
CA LYS A 673 -1.78 -25.49 25.26
C LYS A 673 -2.86 -26.22 26.05
N ALA A 674 -4.11 -26.10 25.65
CA ALA A 674 -5.24 -26.74 26.30
C ALA A 674 -6.30 -27.15 25.25
N PRO A 675 -6.81 -28.39 25.29
CA PRO A 675 -7.90 -28.80 24.40
C PRO A 675 -9.22 -28.11 24.74
N SER A 676 -9.38 -27.62 25.98
CA SER A 676 -10.59 -26.96 26.46
C SER A 676 -10.28 -25.66 27.20
N GLY A 677 -10.77 -24.53 26.69
CA GLY A 677 -10.67 -23.22 27.34
C GLY A 677 -11.56 -22.18 26.68
N GLU A 678 -11.98 -21.16 27.44
CA GLU A 678 -12.91 -20.15 26.93
C GLU A 678 -12.27 -19.26 25.83
N ALA A 679 -11.02 -18.83 26.03
CA ALA A 679 -10.26 -18.07 25.02
C ALA A 679 -10.06 -18.87 23.71
N LEU A 680 -10.06 -20.20 23.75
CA LEU A 680 -10.01 -21.06 22.56
C LEU A 680 -11.33 -20.97 21.77
N LEU A 681 -12.48 -21.01 22.44
CA LEU A 681 -13.78 -20.78 21.80
C LEU A 681 -13.90 -19.34 21.27
N GLN A 682 -13.62 -18.34 22.10
CA GLN A 682 -13.79 -16.93 21.72
C GLN A 682 -12.89 -16.54 20.53
N SER A 683 -11.63 -17.01 20.49
CA SER A 683 -10.75 -16.80 19.33
C SER A 683 -11.26 -17.49 18.06
N LEU A 684 -11.86 -18.67 18.18
CA LEU A 684 -12.46 -19.37 17.05
C LEU A 684 -13.73 -18.67 16.54
N GLN A 685 -14.66 -18.33 17.44
CA GLN A 685 -15.90 -17.59 17.14
C GLN A 685 -15.57 -16.26 16.44
N LYS A 686 -14.71 -15.41 17.03
CA LYS A 686 -14.31 -14.14 16.40
C LYS A 686 -13.64 -14.32 15.05
N SER A 687 -12.90 -15.42 14.82
CA SER A 687 -12.33 -15.72 13.50
C SER A 687 -13.40 -16.00 12.44
N VAL A 688 -14.56 -16.54 12.84
CA VAL A 688 -15.73 -16.78 11.99
C VAL A 688 -16.52 -15.48 11.80
N ASP A 689 -16.90 -14.80 12.88
CA ASP A 689 -17.79 -13.62 12.89
C ASP A 689 -17.27 -12.47 12.02
N ILE A 690 -15.94 -12.32 11.91
CA ILE A 690 -15.30 -11.30 11.07
C ILE A 690 -15.51 -11.55 9.57
N LEU A 691 -15.86 -12.78 9.16
CA LEU A 691 -16.02 -13.20 7.76
C LEU A 691 -17.48 -13.47 7.34
N LEU A 692 -18.42 -13.66 8.27
CA LEU A 692 -19.81 -14.01 7.94
C LEU A 692 -20.45 -12.97 6.99
N ASP A 693 -20.35 -11.69 7.33
CA ASP A 693 -20.96 -10.57 6.58
C ASP A 693 -20.01 -10.01 5.49
N ARG A 694 -19.12 -10.82 4.93
CA ARG A 694 -18.14 -10.40 3.91
C ARG A 694 -18.44 -11.02 2.53
N PRO A 695 -17.93 -10.45 1.42
CA PRO A 695 -18.09 -11.03 0.09
C PRO A 695 -17.49 -12.45 -0.02
N GLU A 696 -18.01 -13.27 -0.94
CA GLU A 696 -17.57 -14.66 -1.13
C GLU A 696 -16.06 -14.80 -1.44
N GLU A 697 -15.44 -13.80 -2.10
CA GLU A 697 -13.99 -13.76 -2.29
C GLU A 697 -13.21 -13.71 -0.97
N ASP A 698 -13.71 -13.00 0.05
CA ASP A 698 -13.07 -12.87 1.36
C ASP A 698 -13.41 -14.04 2.28
N LYS A 699 -14.62 -14.60 2.18
CA LYS A 699 -14.98 -15.86 2.84
C LYS A 699 -14.11 -17.03 2.38
N SER A 700 -13.90 -17.15 1.07
CA SER A 700 -13.04 -18.19 0.47
C SER A 700 -11.56 -17.95 0.80
N SER A 701 -11.04 -16.73 0.60
CA SER A 701 -9.65 -16.39 0.99
C SER A 701 -9.39 -16.51 2.49
N GLY A 702 -10.42 -16.32 3.33
CA GLY A 702 -10.37 -16.50 4.78
C GLY A 702 -10.63 -17.92 5.25
N VAL A 703 -10.91 -18.86 4.33
CA VAL A 703 -11.21 -20.28 4.58
C VAL A 703 -12.36 -20.47 5.59
N LEU A 704 -13.42 -19.68 5.47
CA LEU A 704 -14.54 -19.64 6.43
C LEU A 704 -15.18 -21.01 6.69
N LEU A 705 -15.37 -21.84 5.65
CA LEU A 705 -15.98 -23.17 5.80
C LEU A 705 -15.20 -24.08 6.75
N LEU A 706 -13.87 -24.13 6.61
CA LEU A 706 -13.00 -24.88 7.53
C LEU A 706 -13.10 -24.34 8.97
N LYS A 707 -13.27 -23.03 9.15
CA LYS A 707 -13.41 -22.40 10.47
C LYS A 707 -14.76 -22.76 11.13
N LEU A 708 -15.84 -22.77 10.35
CA LEU A 708 -17.17 -23.21 10.80
C LEU A 708 -17.17 -24.71 11.17
N GLU A 709 -16.58 -25.57 10.33
CA GLU A 709 -16.39 -27.00 10.64
C GLU A 709 -15.59 -27.20 11.93
N LYS A 710 -14.44 -26.52 12.08
CA LYS A 710 -13.64 -26.62 13.31
C LYS A 710 -14.31 -26.00 14.53
N SER A 711 -15.20 -25.02 14.36
CA SER A 711 -16.06 -24.51 15.44
C SER A 711 -17.01 -25.59 15.93
N ALA A 712 -17.72 -26.25 15.02
CA ALA A 712 -18.63 -27.34 15.36
C ALA A 712 -17.91 -28.53 16.02
N GLU A 713 -16.77 -28.97 15.48
CA GLU A 713 -15.94 -30.02 16.09
C GLU A 713 -15.51 -29.69 17.53
N VAL A 714 -15.05 -28.46 17.78
CA VAL A 714 -14.58 -28.06 19.12
C VAL A 714 -15.75 -27.95 20.11
N LEU A 715 -16.91 -27.47 19.66
CA LEU A 715 -18.13 -27.44 20.48
C LEU A 715 -18.61 -28.86 20.80
N GLU A 716 -18.49 -29.79 19.85
CA GLU A 716 -18.77 -31.22 20.05
C GLU A 716 -17.78 -31.88 21.05
N GLU A 717 -16.48 -31.61 20.92
CA GLU A 717 -15.44 -32.02 21.89
C GLU A 717 -15.74 -31.51 23.30
N MET A 718 -16.23 -30.27 23.42
CA MET A 718 -16.67 -29.64 24.67
C MET A 718 -18.07 -30.07 25.15
N ARG A 719 -18.75 -30.98 24.43
CA ARG A 719 -20.11 -31.48 24.73
C ARG A 719 -21.21 -30.40 24.66
N LYS A 720 -20.96 -29.28 24.00
CA LYS A 720 -21.95 -28.24 23.69
C LYS A 720 -22.70 -28.58 22.40
N TYR A 721 -23.55 -29.61 22.46
CA TYR A 721 -24.14 -30.21 21.26
C TYR A 721 -25.12 -29.29 20.51
N GLU A 722 -25.81 -28.38 21.21
CA GLU A 722 -26.73 -27.40 20.61
C GLU A 722 -25.94 -26.33 19.83
N ASP A 723 -24.94 -25.69 20.45
CA ASP A 723 -24.02 -24.77 19.77
C ASP A 723 -23.32 -25.43 18.56
N ALA A 724 -22.93 -26.71 18.68
CA ALA A 724 -22.28 -27.47 17.59
C ALA A 724 -23.23 -27.73 16.41
N GLU A 725 -24.50 -28.01 16.69
CA GLU A 725 -25.56 -28.19 15.69
C GLU A 725 -25.85 -26.88 14.96
N GLU A 726 -25.93 -25.75 15.67
CA GLU A 726 -26.05 -24.43 15.05
C GLU A 726 -24.83 -24.12 14.16
N ALA A 727 -23.61 -24.41 14.63
CA ALA A 727 -22.39 -24.21 13.85
C ALA A 727 -22.35 -25.06 12.56
N TYR A 728 -22.76 -26.33 12.60
CA TYR A 728 -22.90 -27.16 11.40
C TYR A 728 -24.02 -26.63 10.48
N CYS A 729 -25.16 -26.21 11.01
CA CYS A 729 -26.25 -25.59 10.23
C CYS A 729 -25.78 -24.30 9.54
N ASN A 730 -24.98 -23.47 10.22
CA ASN A 730 -24.41 -22.25 9.64
C ASN A 730 -23.34 -22.55 8.58
N SER A 731 -22.56 -23.63 8.73
CA SER A 731 -21.68 -24.14 7.66
C SER A 731 -22.47 -24.56 6.42
N ILE A 732 -23.56 -25.32 6.61
CA ILE A 732 -24.46 -25.73 5.54
C ILE A 732 -25.08 -24.52 4.84
N ARG A 733 -25.70 -23.58 5.58
CA ARG A 733 -26.26 -22.32 5.04
C ARG A 733 -25.23 -21.53 4.22
N THR A 734 -23.98 -21.46 4.70
CA THR A 734 -22.88 -20.77 3.99
C THR A 734 -22.55 -21.46 2.66
N GLN A 735 -22.47 -22.79 2.64
CA GLN A 735 -22.22 -23.55 1.41
C GLN A 735 -23.37 -23.42 0.41
N VAL A 736 -24.62 -23.49 0.89
CA VAL A 736 -25.82 -23.26 0.09
C VAL A 736 -25.81 -21.87 -0.53
N GLY A 737 -25.54 -20.82 0.26
CA GLY A 737 -25.43 -19.44 -0.22
C GLY A 737 -24.32 -19.24 -1.27
N SER A 738 -23.25 -20.03 -1.23
CA SER A 738 -22.19 -20.03 -2.26
C SER A 738 -22.58 -20.72 -3.58
N GLY A 739 -23.80 -21.30 -3.67
CA GLY A 739 -24.36 -21.92 -4.87
C GLY A 739 -24.09 -23.41 -5.05
N VAL A 740 -23.63 -24.14 -4.01
CA VAL A 740 -23.26 -25.57 -4.13
C VAL A 740 -24.43 -26.46 -4.56
N LEU A 741 -25.64 -26.21 -4.05
CA LEU A 741 -26.83 -26.99 -4.42
C LEU A 741 -27.27 -26.71 -5.87
N ARG A 742 -27.01 -25.51 -6.39
CA ARG A 742 -27.30 -25.16 -7.80
C ARG A 742 -26.39 -25.90 -8.77
N GLU A 743 -25.08 -25.87 -8.53
CA GLU A 743 -24.10 -26.65 -9.32
C GLU A 743 -24.42 -28.15 -9.28
N ALA A 744 -24.87 -28.64 -8.12
CA ALA A 744 -25.31 -30.02 -7.95
C ALA A 744 -26.58 -30.33 -8.73
N ALA A 745 -27.60 -29.48 -8.67
CA ALA A 745 -28.85 -29.61 -9.41
C ALA A 745 -28.63 -29.59 -10.94
N GLU A 746 -27.75 -28.69 -11.41
CA GLU A 746 -27.32 -28.63 -12.81
C GLU A 746 -26.64 -29.93 -13.26
N LYS A 747 -25.65 -30.42 -12.50
CA LYS A 747 -25.00 -31.72 -12.79
C LYS A 747 -25.99 -32.90 -12.75
N ALA A 748 -26.82 -32.98 -11.72
CA ALA A 748 -27.79 -34.06 -11.51
C ALA A 748 -29.01 -34.01 -12.46
N SER A 749 -29.10 -33.00 -13.34
CA SER A 749 -30.11 -32.94 -14.41
C SER A 749 -29.80 -33.85 -15.61
N SER A 750 -28.54 -34.25 -15.78
CA SER A 750 -28.07 -35.08 -16.91
C SER A 750 -27.02 -36.12 -16.55
N GLY A 751 -26.35 -36.00 -15.40
CA GLY A 751 -25.37 -36.97 -14.90
C GLY A 751 -25.86 -37.81 -13.71
N SER A 752 -25.02 -38.77 -13.30
CA SER A 752 -25.18 -39.54 -12.08
C SER A 752 -25.25 -38.62 -10.85
N PHE A 753 -26.25 -38.84 -10.00
CA PHE A 753 -26.37 -38.10 -8.73
C PHE A 753 -25.29 -38.51 -7.74
N GLN A 754 -24.96 -39.81 -7.66
CA GLN A 754 -23.90 -40.28 -6.76
C GLN A 754 -22.51 -39.76 -7.18
N GLN A 755 -22.21 -39.63 -8.48
CA GLN A 755 -20.98 -38.97 -8.92
C GLN A 755 -20.95 -37.49 -8.55
N ALA A 756 -22.06 -36.77 -8.77
CA ALA A 756 -22.16 -35.36 -8.36
C ALA A 756 -21.91 -35.17 -6.86
N MET A 757 -22.41 -36.08 -6.00
CA MET A 757 -22.16 -36.08 -4.54
C MET A 757 -20.70 -36.25 -4.14
N LEU A 758 -19.91 -37.00 -4.92
CA LEU A 758 -18.53 -37.35 -4.61
C LEU A 758 -17.50 -36.35 -5.18
N GLU A 759 -17.95 -35.37 -5.97
CA GLU A 759 -17.10 -34.41 -6.66
C GLU A 759 -17.24 -32.96 -6.17
N GLY A 760 -16.18 -32.18 -6.38
CA GLY A 760 -16.21 -30.71 -6.26
C GLY A 760 -16.68 -30.20 -4.90
N ARG A 761 -17.55 -29.18 -4.92
CA ARG A 761 -18.07 -28.54 -3.71
C ARG A 761 -19.16 -29.35 -3.01
N LEU A 762 -19.86 -30.24 -3.72
CA LEU A 762 -20.86 -31.10 -3.08
C LEU A 762 -20.18 -32.18 -2.21
N ALA A 763 -18.95 -32.60 -2.54
CA ALA A 763 -18.17 -33.51 -1.70
C ALA A 763 -17.76 -32.90 -0.33
N THR A 764 -17.53 -31.58 -0.25
CA THR A 764 -17.31 -30.89 1.04
C THR A 764 -18.63 -30.73 1.80
N PHE A 765 -19.71 -30.40 1.10
CA PHE A 765 -21.05 -30.34 1.67
C PHE A 765 -21.47 -31.68 2.28
N LEU A 766 -21.27 -32.79 1.57
CA LEU A 766 -21.57 -34.15 2.02
C LEU A 766 -20.84 -34.48 3.33
N LYS A 767 -19.58 -34.07 3.49
CA LYS A 767 -18.85 -34.22 4.75
C LYS A 767 -19.52 -33.45 5.89
N THR A 768 -19.89 -32.20 5.67
CA THR A 768 -20.59 -31.40 6.70
C THR A 768 -21.98 -31.95 7.05
N ALA A 769 -22.75 -32.41 6.06
CA ALA A 769 -24.03 -33.08 6.26
C ALA A 769 -23.87 -34.41 7.02
N THR A 770 -22.81 -35.17 6.73
CA THR A 770 -22.47 -36.41 7.47
C THR A 770 -22.14 -36.11 8.93
N SER A 771 -21.33 -35.09 9.21
CA SER A 771 -21.01 -34.68 10.60
C SER A 771 -22.25 -34.22 11.37
N LEU A 772 -23.11 -33.42 10.74
CA LEU A 772 -24.39 -33.01 11.33
C LEU A 772 -25.30 -34.22 11.62
N HIS A 773 -25.46 -35.13 10.65
CA HIS A 773 -26.26 -36.34 10.80
C HIS A 773 -25.77 -37.22 11.96
N LEU A 774 -24.45 -37.43 12.08
CA LEU A 774 -23.85 -38.19 13.19
C LEU A 774 -24.03 -37.50 14.55
N LEU A 775 -23.97 -36.16 14.59
CA LEU A 775 -24.28 -35.37 15.78
C LEU A 775 -25.75 -35.53 16.20
N LEU A 776 -26.68 -35.32 15.27
CA LEU A 776 -28.13 -35.43 15.51
C LEU A 776 -28.50 -36.86 15.95
N LEU A 777 -27.92 -37.89 15.30
CA LEU A 777 -28.12 -39.29 15.68
C LEU A 777 -27.72 -39.53 17.14
N ARG A 778 -26.55 -39.05 17.56
CA ARG A 778 -26.06 -39.17 18.95
C ARG A 778 -26.91 -38.37 19.95
N GLN A 779 -27.52 -37.27 19.52
CA GLN A 779 -28.51 -36.56 20.34
C GLN A 779 -29.83 -37.34 20.45
N SER A 780 -30.28 -38.03 19.39
CA SER A 780 -31.52 -38.82 19.42
C SER A 780 -31.49 -40.01 20.38
N GLU A 781 -30.31 -40.59 20.62
CA GLU A 781 -30.11 -41.60 21.66
C GLU A 781 -30.41 -41.08 23.08
N ARG A 782 -30.42 -39.75 23.27
CA ARG A 782 -30.78 -39.07 24.52
C ARG A 782 -32.19 -38.49 24.50
N SER A 783 -32.68 -38.10 23.32
CA SER A 783 -34.01 -37.51 23.10
C SER A 783 -34.68 -38.14 21.88
N GLY A 784 -35.52 -39.15 22.11
CA GLY A 784 -36.08 -40.01 21.06
C GLY A 784 -37.00 -39.33 20.03
N ASN A 785 -37.31 -38.04 20.20
CA ASN A 785 -38.15 -37.25 19.29
C ASN A 785 -37.36 -36.24 18.42
N LYS A 786 -36.01 -36.20 18.52
CA LYS A 786 -35.19 -35.28 17.71
C LYS A 786 -35.29 -35.63 16.22
N VAL A 787 -35.50 -34.62 15.37
CA VAL A 787 -35.44 -34.75 13.90
C VAL A 787 -33.97 -34.89 13.49
N LEU A 788 -33.67 -35.81 12.56
CA LEU A 788 -32.29 -36.11 12.10
C LEU A 788 -31.92 -35.48 10.75
N HIS A 789 -32.77 -34.61 10.21
CA HIS A 789 -32.53 -33.89 8.96
C HIS A 789 -32.69 -32.38 9.15
N PHE A 790 -32.07 -31.64 8.23
CA PHE A 790 -32.05 -30.19 8.13
C PHE A 790 -32.70 -29.79 6.80
N ASP A 791 -33.60 -28.79 6.83
CA ASP A 791 -34.32 -28.31 5.66
C ASP A 791 -34.30 -26.78 5.59
N LEU A 792 -34.47 -26.25 4.38
CA LEU A 792 -34.55 -24.83 4.06
C LEU A 792 -35.68 -24.65 3.03
N GLU A 793 -36.89 -24.37 3.52
CA GLU A 793 -38.10 -24.22 2.69
C GLU A 793 -38.02 -23.06 1.68
N GLU A 794 -37.15 -22.07 1.95
CA GLU A 794 -36.91 -20.89 1.10
C GLU A 794 -36.13 -21.18 -0.19
N LEU A 795 -35.57 -22.38 -0.34
CA LEU A 795 -34.79 -22.76 -1.52
C LEU A 795 -35.68 -23.03 -2.75
N GLU A 796 -35.07 -22.87 -3.93
CA GLU A 796 -35.66 -23.34 -5.19
C GLU A 796 -35.96 -24.85 -5.08
N PRO A 797 -37.11 -25.35 -5.57
CA PRO A 797 -37.53 -26.74 -5.38
C PRO A 797 -36.47 -27.81 -5.72
N VAL A 798 -35.75 -27.67 -6.82
CA VAL A 798 -34.70 -28.63 -7.20
C VAL A 798 -33.46 -28.49 -6.30
N GLU A 799 -33.04 -27.27 -5.94
CA GLU A 799 -31.98 -27.06 -4.94
C GLU A 799 -32.35 -27.69 -3.58
N ARG A 800 -33.60 -27.51 -3.11
CA ARG A 800 -34.13 -28.14 -1.88
C ARG A 800 -34.16 -29.66 -2.00
N ALA A 801 -34.57 -30.20 -3.14
CA ALA A 801 -34.59 -31.65 -3.35
C ALA A 801 -33.20 -32.27 -3.24
N ILE A 802 -32.15 -31.64 -3.78
CA ILE A 802 -30.76 -32.12 -3.64
C ILE A 802 -30.33 -32.16 -2.16
N LEU A 803 -30.65 -31.12 -1.37
CA LEU A 803 -30.39 -31.08 0.07
C LEU A 803 -31.05 -32.26 0.82
N LEU A 804 -32.31 -32.56 0.52
CA LEU A 804 -33.06 -33.63 1.18
C LEU A 804 -32.63 -35.02 0.69
N GLU A 805 -32.29 -35.17 -0.60
CA GLU A 805 -31.87 -36.44 -1.19
C GLU A 805 -30.51 -36.90 -0.64
N VAL A 806 -29.54 -35.98 -0.47
CA VAL A 806 -28.26 -36.26 0.22
C VAL A 806 -28.49 -36.81 1.64
N GLN A 807 -29.42 -36.22 2.38
CA GLN A 807 -29.71 -36.63 3.77
C GLN A 807 -30.50 -37.94 3.84
N LEU A 808 -31.36 -38.22 2.85
CA LEU A 808 -32.04 -39.51 2.74
C LEU A 808 -31.03 -40.64 2.57
N VAL A 809 -30.04 -40.47 1.69
CA VAL A 809 -28.95 -41.44 1.49
C VAL A 809 -28.21 -41.70 2.81
N LEU A 810 -27.81 -40.64 3.53
CA LEU A 810 -27.13 -40.77 4.83
C LEU A 810 -27.99 -41.50 5.87
N CYS A 811 -29.29 -41.22 5.92
CA CYS A 811 -30.22 -41.89 6.83
C CYS A 811 -30.41 -43.38 6.48
N CYS A 812 -30.63 -43.70 5.20
CA CYS A 812 -30.78 -45.09 4.73
C CYS A 812 -29.50 -45.92 4.94
N GLU A 813 -28.32 -45.37 4.64
CA GLU A 813 -27.04 -46.03 4.93
C GLU A 813 -26.84 -46.28 6.43
N THR A 814 -27.26 -45.33 7.27
CA THR A 814 -27.16 -45.45 8.74
C THR A 814 -28.11 -46.52 9.26
N HIS A 815 -29.32 -46.61 8.69
CA HIS A 815 -30.29 -47.65 9.02
C HIS A 815 -29.74 -49.04 8.69
N ALA A 816 -29.24 -49.24 7.46
CA ALA A 816 -28.68 -50.51 7.00
C ALA A 816 -27.45 -50.98 7.82
N LYS A 817 -26.72 -50.06 8.46
CA LYS A 817 -25.57 -50.36 9.34
C LYS A 817 -25.98 -50.57 10.81
N SER A 818 -27.19 -50.15 11.21
CA SER A 818 -27.66 -50.24 12.59
C SER A 818 -28.22 -51.63 12.91
N ARG A 819 -27.87 -52.17 14.09
CA ARG A 819 -28.49 -53.40 14.63
C ARG A 819 -29.74 -53.14 15.48
N LYS A 820 -30.13 -51.88 15.65
CA LYS A 820 -31.28 -51.46 16.46
C LYS A 820 -32.10 -50.44 15.67
N SER A 821 -33.40 -50.69 15.57
CA SER A 821 -34.35 -49.70 15.05
C SER A 821 -34.31 -48.43 15.91
N ASN A 822 -34.16 -47.27 15.28
CA ASN A 822 -34.18 -45.96 15.93
C ASN A 822 -35.39 -45.18 15.42
N ALA A 823 -36.37 -44.93 16.30
CA ALA A 823 -37.61 -44.25 15.94
C ALA A 823 -37.40 -42.87 15.31
N ALA A 824 -36.40 -42.11 15.77
CA ALA A 824 -36.04 -40.80 15.22
C ALA A 824 -35.49 -40.91 13.78
N LEU A 825 -34.70 -41.95 13.51
CA LEU A 825 -34.19 -42.26 12.17
C LEU A 825 -35.31 -42.69 11.23
N ASN A 826 -36.18 -43.59 11.67
CA ASN A 826 -37.29 -44.09 10.86
C ASN A 826 -38.28 -42.97 10.53
N LYS A 827 -38.58 -42.09 11.51
CA LYS A 827 -39.35 -40.87 11.29
C LYS A 827 -38.66 -39.95 10.28
N SER A 828 -37.36 -39.72 10.41
CA SER A 828 -36.62 -38.84 9.50
C SER A 828 -36.57 -39.37 8.07
N ILE A 829 -36.40 -40.68 7.87
CA ILE A 829 -36.52 -41.32 6.54
C ILE A 829 -37.92 -41.11 5.98
N ARG A 830 -38.97 -41.37 6.78
CA ARG A 830 -40.37 -41.18 6.38
C ARG A 830 -40.68 -39.74 5.95
N ASP A 831 -40.22 -38.77 6.73
CA ASP A 831 -40.46 -37.35 6.47
C ASP A 831 -39.68 -36.87 5.24
N LEU A 832 -38.42 -37.27 5.08
CA LEU A 832 -37.62 -36.99 3.88
C LEU A 832 -38.23 -37.58 2.61
N VAL A 833 -38.71 -38.83 2.66
CA VAL A 833 -39.38 -39.47 1.51
C VAL A 833 -40.65 -38.71 1.15
N ARG A 834 -41.48 -38.33 2.12
CA ARG A 834 -42.69 -37.53 1.85
C ARG A 834 -42.33 -36.21 1.16
N LEU A 835 -41.42 -35.43 1.74
CA LEU A 835 -41.01 -34.13 1.19
C LEU A 835 -40.41 -34.23 -0.22
N LEU A 836 -39.59 -35.25 -0.47
CA LEU A 836 -39.02 -35.49 -1.81
C LEU A 836 -40.07 -35.91 -2.84
N LEU A 837 -41.08 -36.69 -2.44
CA LEU A 837 -42.21 -37.05 -3.30
C LEU A 837 -43.20 -35.88 -3.49
N GLU A 838 -43.29 -34.92 -2.57
CA GLU A 838 -44.04 -33.68 -2.75
C GLU A 838 -43.32 -32.73 -3.74
N ILE A 839 -41.98 -32.65 -3.68
CA ILE A 839 -41.19 -31.78 -4.56
C ILE A 839 -41.05 -32.35 -5.98
N TYR A 840 -40.72 -33.64 -6.13
CA TYR A 840 -40.53 -34.27 -7.44
C TYR A 840 -41.85 -34.78 -8.03
N ASP A 841 -42.73 -33.85 -8.45
CA ASP A 841 -44.01 -34.16 -9.07
C ASP A 841 -43.92 -35.26 -10.14
N ILE A 842 -44.85 -36.22 -10.06
CA ILE A 842 -44.88 -37.42 -10.91
C ILE A 842 -45.03 -37.10 -12.41
N SER A 843 -45.64 -35.97 -12.76
CA SER A 843 -45.80 -35.55 -14.15
C SER A 843 -44.56 -34.85 -14.72
N GLN A 844 -43.64 -34.36 -13.87
CA GLN A 844 -42.46 -33.58 -14.29
C GLN A 844 -41.12 -34.32 -14.10
N TYR A 845 -40.96 -35.04 -12.99
CA TYR A 845 -39.71 -35.68 -12.55
C TYR A 845 -39.85 -37.19 -12.28
N PRO A 846 -40.36 -37.99 -13.22
CA PRO A 846 -40.68 -39.40 -13.00
C PRO A 846 -39.44 -40.25 -12.64
N LEU A 847 -38.26 -39.98 -13.21
CA LEU A 847 -37.06 -40.77 -12.93
C LEU A 847 -36.42 -40.42 -11.60
N ARG A 848 -36.42 -39.15 -11.18
CA ARG A 848 -35.94 -38.78 -9.84
C ARG A 848 -36.85 -39.37 -8.76
N ARG A 849 -38.17 -39.34 -8.99
CA ARG A 849 -39.16 -40.01 -8.12
C ARG A 849 -38.87 -41.52 -8.02
N GLN A 850 -38.62 -42.20 -9.14
CA GLN A 850 -38.22 -43.61 -9.17
C GLN A 850 -36.87 -43.86 -8.49
N ARG A 851 -35.87 -42.98 -8.64
CA ARG A 851 -34.53 -43.10 -8.02
C ARG A 851 -34.64 -43.11 -6.49
N ILE A 852 -35.37 -42.15 -5.93
CA ILE A 852 -35.65 -42.07 -4.49
C ILE A 852 -36.40 -43.32 -4.01
N ALA A 853 -37.50 -43.67 -4.68
CA ALA A 853 -38.29 -44.84 -4.34
C ALA A 853 -37.43 -46.12 -4.34
N THR A 854 -36.57 -46.29 -5.34
CA THR A 854 -35.64 -47.42 -5.46
C THR A 854 -34.60 -47.45 -4.34
N HIS A 855 -34.07 -46.29 -3.93
CA HIS A 855 -33.13 -46.20 -2.82
C HIS A 855 -33.76 -46.65 -1.50
N VAL A 856 -35.02 -46.27 -1.25
CA VAL A 856 -35.76 -46.63 -0.03
C VAL A 856 -36.17 -48.11 -0.04
N LEU A 857 -36.61 -48.65 -1.19
CA LEU A 857 -36.96 -50.07 -1.34
C LEU A 857 -35.77 -51.02 -1.07
N ARG A 858 -34.52 -50.55 -1.17
CA ARG A 858 -33.31 -51.32 -0.80
C ARG A 858 -33.18 -51.55 0.72
N LEU A 859 -34.02 -50.93 1.56
CA LEU A 859 -34.21 -51.32 2.97
C LEU A 859 -34.88 -52.70 3.12
N GLY A 860 -35.41 -53.28 2.04
CA GLY A 860 -35.99 -54.62 2.05
C GLY A 860 -37.25 -54.71 2.91
N VAL A 861 -37.40 -55.82 3.64
CA VAL A 861 -38.61 -56.13 4.43
C VAL A 861 -38.94 -55.04 5.45
N GLU A 862 -37.93 -54.36 6.01
CA GLU A 862 -38.09 -53.28 6.99
C GLU A 862 -38.66 -51.98 6.37
N CYS A 863 -38.64 -51.82 5.05
CA CYS A 863 -39.08 -50.63 4.34
C CYS A 863 -40.52 -50.21 4.74
N GLN A 864 -41.46 -51.16 4.72
CA GLN A 864 -42.87 -50.90 5.04
C GLN A 864 -43.06 -50.41 6.49
N GLU A 865 -42.26 -50.91 7.44
CA GLU A 865 -42.29 -50.46 8.84
C GLU A 865 -41.71 -49.05 9.00
N VAL A 866 -40.62 -48.76 8.28
CA VAL A 866 -39.92 -47.47 8.31
C VAL A 866 -40.80 -46.35 7.77
N ILE A 867 -41.27 -46.43 6.52
CA ILE A 867 -42.05 -45.35 5.87
C ILE A 867 -43.57 -45.43 6.09
N GLY A 868 -44.09 -46.60 6.46
CA GLY A 868 -45.53 -46.81 6.64
C GLY A 868 -46.28 -47.12 5.33
N GLN A 869 -47.49 -47.67 5.46
CA GLN A 869 -48.22 -48.31 4.35
C GLN A 869 -48.55 -47.39 3.17
N GLU A 870 -48.93 -46.14 3.44
CA GLU A 870 -49.35 -45.18 2.42
C GLU A 870 -48.17 -44.83 1.49
N LEU A 871 -47.08 -44.32 2.08
CA LEU A 871 -45.84 -44.02 1.35
C LEU A 871 -45.22 -45.28 0.73
N PHE A 872 -45.32 -46.46 1.36
CA PHE A 872 -44.86 -47.72 0.76
C PHE A 872 -45.61 -48.05 -0.54
N SER A 873 -46.94 -47.88 -0.55
CA SER A 873 -47.77 -48.13 -1.72
C SER A 873 -47.43 -47.16 -2.87
N GLU A 874 -47.16 -45.90 -2.53
CA GLU A 874 -46.73 -44.87 -3.48
C GLU A 874 -45.32 -45.12 -4.03
N VAL A 875 -44.37 -45.48 -3.16
CA VAL A 875 -42.99 -45.83 -3.51
C VAL A 875 -42.95 -47.03 -4.47
N VAL A 876 -43.78 -48.06 -4.25
CA VAL A 876 -43.92 -49.21 -5.16
C VAL A 876 -44.56 -48.81 -6.50
N ALA A 877 -45.43 -47.78 -6.52
CA ALA A 877 -46.06 -47.27 -7.73
C ALA A 877 -45.15 -46.37 -8.59
N CYS A 878 -43.97 -45.99 -8.11
CA CYS A 878 -43.01 -45.12 -8.84
C CYS A 878 -42.24 -45.82 -9.97
N ASN A 879 -42.70 -46.99 -10.44
CA ASN A 879 -42.06 -47.72 -11.54
C ASN A 879 -42.30 -47.04 -12.90
N VAL A 880 -41.24 -46.50 -13.50
CA VAL A 880 -41.27 -45.87 -14.83
C VAL A 880 -40.92 -46.89 -15.91
N GLU A 881 -41.82 -47.11 -16.86
CA GLU A 881 -41.58 -48.00 -18.01
C GLU A 881 -40.58 -47.38 -19.00
N VAL A 882 -39.76 -48.23 -19.62
CA VAL A 882 -38.75 -47.81 -20.62
C VAL A 882 -39.44 -47.26 -21.86
N GLY A 883 -39.02 -46.07 -22.33
CA GLY A 883 -39.63 -45.39 -23.48
C GLY A 883 -40.82 -44.47 -23.14
N SER A 884 -41.22 -44.38 -21.87
CA SER A 884 -42.19 -43.38 -21.41
C SER A 884 -41.63 -41.94 -21.42
N SER A 885 -42.53 -40.94 -21.43
CA SER A 885 -42.16 -39.52 -21.48
C SER A 885 -41.52 -39.03 -20.18
N LEU A 886 -40.23 -38.67 -20.23
CA LEU A 886 -39.43 -38.25 -19.07
C LEU A 886 -39.54 -36.77 -18.68
N ARG A 887 -40.13 -35.92 -19.53
CA ARG A 887 -40.31 -34.47 -19.27
C ARG A 887 -39.02 -33.77 -18.83
N LEU A 888 -38.94 -33.25 -17.59
CA LEU A 888 -37.77 -32.52 -17.10
C LEU A 888 -36.60 -33.46 -16.74
N ASP A 889 -36.84 -34.78 -16.68
CA ASP A 889 -35.81 -35.82 -16.56
C ASP A 889 -35.31 -36.35 -17.92
N ALA A 890 -35.60 -35.68 -19.04
CA ALA A 890 -35.12 -36.10 -20.36
C ALA A 890 -33.59 -36.25 -20.44
N GLY A 891 -32.84 -35.43 -19.69
CA GLY A 891 -31.38 -35.53 -19.55
C GLY A 891 -30.90 -36.81 -18.86
N LEU A 892 -31.76 -37.48 -18.08
CA LEU A 892 -31.47 -38.72 -17.36
C LEU A 892 -31.89 -40.00 -18.11
N SER A 893 -32.31 -39.86 -19.38
CA SER A 893 -32.82 -40.96 -20.22
C SER A 893 -31.91 -42.18 -20.30
N GLN A 894 -30.58 -42.01 -20.30
CA GLN A 894 -29.62 -43.11 -20.34
C GLN A 894 -29.68 -44.03 -19.11
N TYR A 895 -30.11 -43.51 -17.95
CA TYR A 895 -30.26 -44.28 -16.71
C TYR A 895 -31.64 -44.96 -16.57
N GLN A 896 -32.61 -44.68 -17.46
CA GLN A 896 -34.00 -45.18 -17.36
C GLN A 896 -34.06 -46.72 -17.24
N GLN A 897 -33.30 -47.43 -18.07
CA GLN A 897 -33.23 -48.89 -18.07
C GLN A 897 -32.62 -49.44 -16.76
N HIS A 898 -31.60 -48.77 -16.21
CA HIS A 898 -30.99 -49.15 -14.95
C HIS A 898 -31.94 -48.92 -13.76
N TYR A 899 -32.58 -47.76 -13.67
CA TYR A 899 -33.54 -47.47 -12.60
C TYR A 899 -34.74 -48.42 -12.65
N ALA A 900 -35.32 -48.66 -13.83
CA ALA A 900 -36.43 -49.61 -13.99
C ALA A 900 -36.05 -51.02 -13.51
N ALA A 901 -34.91 -51.55 -13.97
CA ALA A 901 -34.42 -52.86 -13.53
C ALA A 901 -34.15 -52.90 -12.02
N SER A 902 -33.45 -51.90 -11.46
CA SER A 902 -33.17 -51.82 -10.03
C SER A 902 -34.43 -51.71 -9.17
N HIS A 903 -35.45 -51.01 -9.66
CA HIS A 903 -36.72 -50.81 -8.97
C HIS A 903 -37.55 -52.10 -8.95
N GLN A 904 -37.72 -52.73 -10.13
CA GLN A 904 -38.42 -54.00 -10.30
C GLN A 904 -37.76 -55.13 -9.51
N MET A 905 -36.42 -55.21 -9.51
CA MET A 905 -35.69 -56.18 -8.69
C MET A 905 -35.96 -55.98 -7.19
N SER A 906 -35.96 -54.74 -6.68
CA SER A 906 -36.31 -54.49 -5.28
C SER A 906 -37.74 -54.89 -4.96
N ILE A 907 -38.72 -54.59 -5.83
CA ILE A 907 -40.12 -55.02 -5.66
C ILE A 907 -40.25 -56.55 -5.69
N ALA A 908 -39.55 -57.23 -6.60
CA ALA A 908 -39.57 -58.68 -6.69
C ALA A 908 -39.07 -59.31 -5.37
N LEU A 909 -37.93 -58.85 -4.84
CA LEU A 909 -37.35 -59.38 -3.59
C LEU A 909 -38.22 -59.15 -2.34
N LEU A 910 -39.16 -58.20 -2.36
CA LEU A 910 -40.16 -58.02 -1.30
C LEU A 910 -41.28 -59.08 -1.34
N LYS A 911 -41.49 -59.74 -2.49
CA LYS A 911 -42.39 -60.88 -2.62
C LYS A 911 -41.66 -62.14 -2.18
N CYS A 912 -42.25 -62.92 -1.27
CA CYS A 912 -41.63 -64.14 -0.75
C CYS A 912 -42.50 -65.38 -1.04
N PRO A 913 -42.13 -66.25 -2.01
CA PRO A 913 -41.06 -66.09 -3.00
C PRO A 913 -41.45 -65.16 -4.17
N PRO A 914 -40.49 -64.58 -4.89
CA PRO A 914 -40.74 -63.91 -6.16
C PRO A 914 -41.03 -64.93 -7.26
N LEU A 915 -41.70 -64.48 -8.34
CA LEU A 915 -41.79 -65.28 -9.56
C LEU A 915 -40.45 -65.24 -10.32
N VAL A 916 -40.13 -66.32 -11.03
CA VAL A 916 -38.89 -66.43 -11.83
C VAL A 916 -38.78 -65.30 -12.85
N ASP A 917 -39.86 -65.01 -13.56
CA ASP A 917 -39.90 -63.99 -14.61
C ASP A 917 -39.66 -62.57 -14.04
N GLU A 918 -40.20 -62.27 -12.85
CA GLU A 918 -40.02 -60.97 -12.17
C GLU A 918 -38.56 -60.70 -11.77
N VAL A 919 -37.78 -61.74 -11.51
CA VAL A 919 -36.35 -61.64 -11.21
C VAL A 919 -35.53 -61.68 -12.51
N GLN A 920 -35.98 -62.41 -13.52
CA GLN A 920 -35.25 -62.60 -14.78
C GLN A 920 -35.25 -61.34 -15.66
N GLU A 921 -36.35 -60.59 -15.75
CA GLU A 921 -36.43 -59.38 -16.58
C GLU A 921 -35.46 -58.25 -16.17
N PRO A 922 -35.30 -57.90 -14.89
CA PRO A 922 -34.24 -56.97 -14.47
C PRO A 922 -32.83 -57.45 -14.79
N ILE A 923 -32.57 -58.76 -14.66
CA ILE A 923 -31.26 -59.35 -14.99
C ILE A 923 -30.97 -59.22 -16.48
N ARG A 924 -31.94 -59.54 -17.35
CA ARG A 924 -31.85 -59.31 -18.81
C ARG A 924 -31.61 -57.84 -19.11
N SER A 925 -32.35 -56.95 -18.46
CA SER A 925 -32.21 -55.51 -18.63
C SER A 925 -30.80 -55.01 -18.31
N TRP A 926 -30.15 -55.51 -17.25
CA TRP A 926 -28.75 -55.19 -16.97
C TRP A 926 -27.76 -55.86 -17.91
N GLN A 927 -28.05 -57.05 -18.45
CA GLN A 927 -27.19 -57.70 -19.44
C GLN A 927 -27.15 -56.91 -20.76
N ASN A 928 -28.30 -56.41 -21.22
CA ASN A 928 -28.42 -55.62 -22.46
C ASN A 928 -27.64 -54.29 -22.42
N ILE A 929 -27.33 -53.76 -21.22
CA ILE A 929 -26.46 -52.57 -21.09
C ILE A 929 -25.05 -52.89 -21.60
N PHE A 930 -24.53 -54.10 -21.34
CA PHE A 930 -23.20 -54.51 -21.78
C PHE A 930 -23.08 -54.77 -23.28
N ASP A 931 -24.17 -54.79 -24.03
CA ASP A 931 -24.12 -54.86 -25.51
C ASP A 931 -23.71 -53.51 -26.14
N HIS A 932 -23.66 -52.44 -25.34
CA HIS A 932 -23.44 -51.05 -25.75
C HIS A 932 -22.28 -50.37 -25.00
N VAL A 933 -21.50 -51.13 -24.22
CA VAL A 933 -20.54 -50.59 -23.23
C VAL A 933 -19.23 -51.39 -23.24
N ASP A 934 -18.14 -50.71 -23.62
CA ASP A 934 -16.78 -51.27 -23.68
C ASP A 934 -15.81 -50.62 -22.67
N SER A 935 -16.26 -49.64 -21.89
CA SER A 935 -15.40 -48.82 -21.01
C SER A 935 -16.11 -48.34 -19.74
N TRP A 936 -15.34 -47.99 -18.71
CA TRP A 936 -15.87 -47.43 -17.46
C TRP A 936 -16.73 -46.19 -17.68
N ALA A 937 -16.23 -45.25 -18.48
CA ALA A 937 -16.91 -43.98 -18.75
C ALA A 937 -18.28 -44.18 -19.40
N GLN A 938 -18.42 -45.17 -20.29
CA GLN A 938 -19.71 -45.54 -20.87
C GLN A 938 -20.61 -46.25 -19.85
N LEU A 939 -20.07 -47.19 -19.05
CA LEU A 939 -20.85 -47.89 -18.02
C LEU A 939 -21.47 -46.90 -17.03
N ALA A 940 -20.69 -45.91 -16.61
CA ALA A 940 -21.09 -44.84 -15.71
C ALA A 940 -22.21 -43.93 -16.26
N THR A 941 -22.41 -43.85 -17.58
CA THR A 941 -23.53 -43.10 -18.18
C THR A 941 -24.85 -43.88 -18.24
N PHE A 942 -24.81 -45.22 -18.11
CA PHE A 942 -26.01 -46.06 -18.05
C PHE A 942 -26.36 -46.51 -16.62
N VAL A 943 -25.38 -46.59 -15.72
CA VAL A 943 -25.52 -47.11 -14.36
C VAL A 943 -25.21 -46.02 -13.35
N ASP A 944 -26.25 -45.55 -12.64
CA ASP A 944 -26.06 -44.73 -11.44
C ASP A 944 -25.77 -45.62 -10.21
N ALA A 945 -25.19 -45.02 -9.17
CA ALA A 945 -25.01 -45.64 -7.86
C ALA A 945 -24.35 -47.03 -7.87
N PHE A 946 -23.26 -47.18 -8.63
CA PHE A 946 -22.56 -48.44 -8.90
C PHE A 946 -22.35 -49.34 -7.66
N GLU A 947 -21.84 -48.80 -6.55
CA GLU A 947 -21.60 -49.59 -5.32
C GLU A 947 -22.90 -50.13 -4.69
N ALA A 948 -23.99 -49.37 -4.76
CA ALA A 948 -25.30 -49.81 -4.27
C ALA A 948 -25.94 -50.83 -5.24
N TRP A 949 -25.68 -50.72 -6.55
CA TRP A 949 -26.05 -51.73 -7.54
C TRP A 949 -25.27 -53.04 -7.35
N MET A 950 -23.95 -52.97 -7.16
CA MET A 950 -23.11 -54.14 -6.85
C MET A 950 -23.56 -54.83 -5.56
N SER A 951 -23.94 -54.06 -4.53
CA SER A 951 -24.53 -54.58 -3.30
C SER A 951 -25.88 -55.26 -3.54
N GLN A 952 -26.73 -54.70 -4.41
CA GLN A 952 -27.99 -55.32 -4.83
C GLN A 952 -27.76 -56.63 -5.60
N LEU A 953 -26.80 -56.67 -6.54
CA LEU A 953 -26.46 -57.89 -7.28
C LEU A 953 -25.91 -58.99 -6.36
N GLN A 954 -25.08 -58.64 -5.36
CA GLN A 954 -24.62 -59.59 -4.35
C GLN A 954 -25.78 -60.16 -3.54
N MET A 955 -26.68 -59.29 -3.04
CA MET A 955 -27.90 -59.70 -2.32
C MET A 955 -28.77 -60.65 -3.16
N VAL A 956 -28.99 -60.34 -4.45
CA VAL A 956 -29.73 -61.19 -5.40
C VAL A 956 -29.03 -62.53 -5.59
N SER A 957 -27.71 -62.54 -5.79
CA SER A 957 -26.92 -63.78 -5.90
C SER A 957 -27.11 -64.69 -4.68
N ASP A 958 -27.07 -64.11 -3.48
CA ASP A 958 -27.14 -64.89 -2.24
C ASP A 958 -28.57 -65.35 -1.94
N PHE A 959 -29.58 -64.53 -2.25
CA PHE A 959 -30.98 -64.93 -2.23
C PHE A 959 -31.25 -66.10 -3.18
N LEU A 960 -30.80 -66.01 -4.44
CA LEU A 960 -30.99 -67.07 -5.43
C LEU A 960 -30.26 -68.36 -5.05
N GLY A 961 -29.05 -68.26 -4.49
CA GLY A 961 -28.32 -69.40 -3.93
C GLY A 961 -29.05 -70.05 -2.74
N MET A 962 -29.60 -69.25 -1.82
CA MET A 962 -30.42 -69.74 -0.71
C MET A 962 -31.71 -70.42 -1.19
N LYS A 963 -32.33 -69.93 -2.27
CA LYS A 963 -33.55 -70.50 -2.87
C LYS A 963 -33.28 -71.62 -3.88
N SER A 964 -32.04 -72.08 -4.06
CA SER A 964 -31.63 -73.08 -5.07
C SER A 964 -32.02 -72.73 -6.52
N MET A 965 -32.11 -71.44 -6.83
CA MET A 965 -32.42 -70.93 -8.18
C MET A 965 -31.14 -70.77 -9.01
N ASP A 966 -30.35 -71.84 -9.08
CA ASP A 966 -28.95 -71.78 -9.50
C ASP A 966 -28.72 -71.29 -10.94
N PHE A 967 -29.66 -71.55 -11.85
CA PHE A 967 -29.59 -71.04 -13.23
C PHE A 967 -29.74 -69.51 -13.33
N LEU A 968 -30.53 -68.89 -12.46
CA LEU A 968 -30.68 -67.42 -12.40
C LEU A 968 -29.48 -66.75 -11.72
N ARG A 969 -28.74 -67.48 -10.88
CA ARG A 969 -27.54 -66.95 -10.20
C ARG A 969 -26.35 -66.75 -11.16
N VAL A 970 -26.22 -67.60 -12.19
CA VAL A 970 -25.17 -67.48 -13.22
C VAL A 970 -25.15 -66.11 -13.91
N PRO A 971 -26.26 -65.60 -14.50
CA PRO A 971 -26.24 -64.30 -15.17
C PRO A 971 -25.97 -63.15 -14.19
N VAL A 972 -26.45 -63.21 -12.94
CA VAL A 972 -26.15 -62.20 -11.90
C VAL A 972 -24.65 -62.11 -11.64
N LEU A 973 -24.01 -63.25 -11.32
CA LEU A 973 -22.56 -63.30 -11.08
C LEU A 973 -21.75 -62.93 -12.32
N SER A 974 -22.24 -63.24 -13.53
CA SER A 974 -21.61 -62.81 -14.78
C SER A 974 -21.71 -61.30 -15.01
N THR A 975 -22.84 -60.68 -14.68
CA THR A 975 -23.05 -59.23 -14.73
C THR A 975 -22.11 -58.53 -13.74
N MET A 976 -21.99 -59.05 -12.52
CA MET A 976 -21.03 -58.54 -11.52
C MET A 976 -19.58 -58.62 -12.00
N CYS A 977 -19.15 -59.74 -12.61
CA CYS A 977 -17.80 -59.87 -13.14
C CYS A 977 -17.54 -58.84 -14.26
N LYS A 978 -18.44 -58.73 -15.25
CA LYS A 978 -18.32 -57.74 -16.33
C LYS A 978 -18.26 -56.30 -15.81
N ALA A 979 -19.10 -55.96 -14.83
CA ALA A 979 -19.13 -54.64 -14.20
C ALA A 979 -17.79 -54.28 -13.53
N LEU A 980 -17.23 -55.22 -12.76
CA LEU A 980 -15.97 -55.04 -12.02
C LEU A 980 -14.73 -55.08 -12.94
N GLU A 981 -14.80 -55.78 -14.08
CA GLU A 981 -13.73 -55.77 -15.09
C GLU A 981 -13.61 -54.41 -15.81
N LEU A 982 -14.72 -53.67 -15.94
CA LEU A 982 -14.74 -52.32 -16.48
C LEU A 982 -14.55 -51.22 -15.43
N GLN A 983 -14.33 -51.55 -14.15
CA GLN A 983 -14.26 -50.55 -13.08
C GLN A 983 -12.93 -49.78 -13.08
N GLU A 984 -12.98 -48.45 -13.05
CA GLU A 984 -11.80 -47.60 -12.82
C GLU A 984 -11.95 -46.76 -11.53
N PRO A 985 -11.01 -46.84 -10.57
CA PRO A 985 -9.89 -47.79 -10.50
C PRO A 985 -10.36 -49.24 -10.25
N LEU A 986 -9.63 -50.24 -10.77
CA LEU A 986 -9.99 -51.65 -10.59
C LEU A 986 -9.93 -52.08 -9.12
N ASP A 987 -11.06 -52.54 -8.58
CA ASP A 987 -11.09 -53.28 -7.31
C ASP A 987 -10.76 -54.77 -7.56
N PHE A 988 -9.46 -55.07 -7.57
CA PHE A 988 -8.97 -56.45 -7.70
C PHE A 988 -9.50 -57.39 -6.60
N GLY A 989 -9.89 -56.86 -5.43
CA GLY A 989 -10.49 -57.63 -4.35
C GLY A 989 -11.87 -58.15 -4.76
N LYS A 990 -12.82 -57.22 -4.98
CA LYS A 990 -14.19 -57.55 -5.40
C LYS A 990 -14.21 -58.38 -6.68
N LEU A 991 -13.35 -58.06 -7.66
CA LEU A 991 -13.27 -58.79 -8.92
C LEU A 991 -12.85 -60.26 -8.72
N VAL A 992 -11.81 -60.52 -7.90
CA VAL A 992 -11.41 -61.90 -7.58
C VAL A 992 -12.51 -62.64 -6.80
N GLN A 993 -13.22 -61.99 -5.88
CA GLN A 993 -14.34 -62.60 -5.15
C GLN A 993 -15.51 -62.97 -6.07
N ALA A 994 -15.87 -62.08 -7.01
CA ALA A 994 -16.92 -62.33 -8.00
C ALA A 994 -16.54 -63.49 -8.95
N LEU A 995 -15.32 -63.48 -9.49
CA LEU A 995 -14.81 -64.55 -10.36
C LEU A 995 -14.70 -65.89 -9.61
N ALA A 996 -14.22 -65.90 -8.36
CA ALA A 996 -14.18 -67.11 -7.53
C ALA A 996 -15.59 -67.69 -7.30
N SER A 997 -16.57 -66.82 -6.99
CA SER A 997 -17.96 -67.22 -6.77
C SER A 997 -18.60 -67.78 -8.04
N LEU A 998 -18.40 -67.14 -9.19
CA LEU A 998 -18.86 -67.62 -10.49
C LEU A 998 -18.19 -68.95 -10.88
N GLY A 999 -16.89 -69.10 -10.61
CA GLY A 999 -16.13 -70.33 -10.86
C GLY A 999 -16.62 -71.51 -10.02
N ALA A 1000 -16.80 -71.32 -8.71
CA ALA A 1000 -17.39 -72.34 -7.82
C ALA A 1000 -18.82 -72.70 -8.27
N HIS A 1001 -19.64 -71.72 -8.63
CA HIS A 1001 -21.01 -71.95 -9.08
C HIS A 1001 -21.08 -72.73 -10.40
N TYR A 1002 -20.21 -72.43 -11.36
CA TYR A 1002 -20.07 -73.25 -12.57
C TYR A 1002 -19.63 -74.69 -12.27
N ALA A 1003 -18.76 -74.91 -11.28
CA ALA A 1003 -18.33 -76.26 -10.88
C ALA A 1003 -19.50 -77.06 -10.29
N ARG A 1004 -20.34 -76.45 -9.44
CA ARG A 1004 -21.55 -77.07 -8.87
C ARG A 1004 -22.58 -77.45 -9.92
N LEU A 1005 -22.74 -76.61 -10.96
CA LEU A 1005 -23.59 -76.88 -12.11
C LEU A 1005 -22.98 -77.87 -13.14
N GLY A 1006 -21.80 -78.43 -12.87
CA GLY A 1006 -21.13 -79.39 -13.76
C GLY A 1006 -20.41 -78.76 -14.98
N TYR A 1007 -20.43 -77.44 -15.13
CA TYR A 1007 -19.76 -76.71 -16.22
C TYR A 1007 -18.25 -76.54 -15.95
N SER A 1008 -17.54 -77.64 -15.71
CA SER A 1008 -16.13 -77.68 -15.31
C SER A 1008 -15.20 -76.89 -16.26
N GLY A 1009 -15.43 -76.93 -17.57
CA GLY A 1009 -14.68 -76.11 -18.54
C GLY A 1009 -14.82 -74.60 -18.28
N LYS A 1010 -16.04 -74.11 -18.01
CA LYS A 1010 -16.29 -72.69 -17.69
C LYS A 1010 -15.75 -72.33 -16.31
N ALA A 1011 -15.89 -73.21 -15.32
CA ALA A 1011 -15.30 -73.02 -14.00
C ALA A 1011 -13.79 -72.82 -14.09
N GLY A 1012 -13.10 -73.67 -14.86
CA GLY A 1012 -11.66 -73.59 -15.09
C GLY A 1012 -11.20 -72.27 -15.72
N THR A 1013 -11.91 -71.77 -16.74
CA THR A 1013 -11.51 -70.50 -17.41
C THR A 1013 -11.67 -69.29 -16.49
N VAL A 1014 -12.78 -69.20 -15.75
CA VAL A 1014 -13.04 -68.10 -14.81
C VAL A 1014 -12.04 -68.12 -13.64
N LEU A 1015 -11.76 -69.29 -13.07
CA LEU A 1015 -10.79 -69.44 -11.99
C LEU A 1015 -9.34 -69.18 -12.46
N ALA A 1016 -9.00 -69.51 -13.71
CA ALA A 1016 -7.70 -69.17 -14.30
C ALA A 1016 -7.55 -67.66 -14.51
N LYS A 1017 -8.61 -66.95 -14.92
CA LYS A 1017 -8.61 -65.48 -15.03
C LYS A 1017 -8.35 -64.81 -13.68
N ALA A 1018 -9.03 -65.27 -12.63
CA ALA A 1018 -8.77 -64.82 -11.26
C ALA A 1018 -7.34 -65.14 -10.78
N GLN A 1019 -6.78 -66.29 -11.17
CA GLN A 1019 -5.39 -66.63 -10.85
C GLN A 1019 -4.39 -65.63 -11.47
N GLY A 1020 -4.61 -65.22 -12.72
CA GLY A 1020 -3.75 -64.22 -13.37
C GLY A 1020 -3.72 -62.90 -12.59
N ILE A 1021 -4.89 -62.44 -12.12
CA ILE A 1021 -5.00 -61.22 -11.29
C ILE A 1021 -4.19 -61.37 -9.99
N LEU A 1022 -4.34 -62.51 -9.30
CA LEU A 1022 -3.62 -62.83 -8.06
C LEU A 1022 -2.08 -62.88 -8.22
N GLU A 1023 -1.59 -63.18 -9.42
CA GLU A 1023 -0.15 -63.21 -9.72
C GLU A 1023 0.39 -61.79 -10.04
N THR A 1024 -0.46 -60.88 -10.48
CA THR A 1024 -0.09 -59.49 -10.86
C THR A 1024 -0.37 -58.42 -9.80
N GLY A 1025 -1.35 -58.61 -8.92
CA GLY A 1025 -1.92 -57.55 -8.08
C GLY A 1025 -1.75 -57.76 -6.57
N SER A 1026 -1.82 -56.65 -5.81
CA SER A 1026 -1.91 -56.68 -4.35
C SER A 1026 -3.35 -56.90 -3.90
N VAL A 1027 -3.79 -58.16 -3.87
CA VAL A 1027 -5.18 -58.55 -3.58
C VAL A 1027 -5.39 -58.80 -2.07
N PRO A 1028 -6.54 -58.41 -1.46
CA PRO A 1028 -6.84 -58.70 -0.06
C PRO A 1028 -6.84 -60.20 0.26
N ALA A 1029 -6.33 -60.57 1.45
CA ALA A 1029 -6.20 -61.97 1.87
C ALA A 1029 -7.54 -62.74 1.84
N GLU A 1030 -8.66 -62.07 2.12
CA GLU A 1030 -10.01 -62.65 2.03
C GLU A 1030 -10.35 -63.12 0.60
N ALA A 1031 -10.10 -62.29 -0.41
CA ALA A 1031 -10.35 -62.63 -1.81
C ALA A 1031 -9.41 -63.74 -2.30
N VAL A 1032 -8.15 -63.74 -1.85
CA VAL A 1032 -7.17 -64.83 -2.08
C VAL A 1032 -7.69 -66.16 -1.52
N LEU A 1033 -8.18 -66.17 -0.27
CA LEU A 1033 -8.74 -67.35 0.39
C LEU A 1033 -10.01 -67.84 -0.30
N GLN A 1034 -10.94 -66.94 -0.66
CA GLN A 1034 -12.17 -67.30 -1.38
C GLN A 1034 -11.88 -67.95 -2.74
N TRP A 1035 -10.89 -67.44 -3.47
CA TRP A 1035 -10.44 -68.09 -4.71
C TRP A 1035 -9.80 -69.46 -4.46
N HIS A 1036 -8.97 -69.63 -3.43
CA HIS A 1036 -8.40 -70.93 -3.08
C HIS A 1036 -9.47 -71.96 -2.72
N LEU A 1037 -10.51 -71.57 -1.99
CA LEU A 1037 -11.65 -72.44 -1.66
C LEU A 1037 -12.42 -72.85 -2.91
N ALA A 1038 -12.75 -71.90 -3.78
CA ALA A 1038 -13.42 -72.16 -5.06
C ALA A 1038 -12.58 -73.08 -5.98
N TYR A 1039 -11.25 -72.90 -6.01
CA TYR A 1039 -10.35 -73.75 -6.79
C TYR A 1039 -10.18 -75.15 -6.20
N ALA A 1040 -10.20 -75.30 -4.87
CA ALA A 1040 -10.20 -76.60 -4.21
C ALA A 1040 -11.50 -77.37 -4.51
N GLU A 1041 -12.65 -76.71 -4.39
CA GLU A 1041 -13.96 -77.28 -4.77
C GLU A 1041 -13.97 -77.73 -6.24
N TYR A 1042 -13.48 -76.89 -7.15
CA TYR A 1042 -13.32 -77.23 -8.57
C TYR A 1042 -12.42 -78.46 -8.79
N MET A 1043 -11.29 -78.57 -8.08
CA MET A 1043 -10.40 -79.74 -8.18
C MET A 1043 -11.00 -81.02 -7.61
N LEU A 1044 -11.85 -80.93 -6.58
CA LEU A 1044 -12.62 -82.06 -6.07
C LEU A 1044 -13.66 -82.54 -7.08
N VAL A 1045 -14.38 -81.63 -7.74
CA VAL A 1045 -15.32 -81.96 -8.84
C VAL A 1045 -14.61 -82.64 -10.01
N LEU A 1046 -13.35 -82.28 -10.29
CA LEU A 1046 -12.51 -82.97 -11.28
C LEU A 1046 -11.84 -84.27 -10.78
N GLY A 1047 -12.04 -84.67 -9.53
CA GLY A 1047 -11.38 -85.83 -8.92
C GLY A 1047 -9.87 -85.69 -8.72
N ASN A 1048 -9.28 -84.51 -8.90
CA ASN A 1048 -7.83 -84.29 -8.80
C ASN A 1048 -7.40 -83.99 -7.36
N LEU A 1049 -7.40 -85.04 -6.54
CA LEU A 1049 -7.09 -84.97 -5.11
C LEU A 1049 -5.68 -84.42 -4.84
N ASP A 1050 -4.71 -84.71 -5.70
CA ASP A 1050 -3.32 -84.27 -5.51
C ASP A 1050 -3.16 -82.76 -5.70
N LYS A 1051 -3.75 -82.17 -6.75
CA LYS A 1051 -3.76 -80.71 -6.93
C LYS A 1051 -4.57 -79.99 -5.85
N CYS A 1052 -5.64 -80.61 -5.37
CA CYS A 1052 -6.42 -80.12 -4.23
C CYS A 1052 -5.56 -80.05 -2.95
N ARG A 1053 -4.84 -81.12 -2.60
CA ARG A 1053 -3.96 -81.18 -1.42
C ARG A 1053 -2.73 -80.28 -1.57
N SER A 1054 -2.07 -80.31 -2.72
CA SER A 1054 -0.79 -79.62 -2.92
C SER A 1054 -0.91 -78.10 -2.82
N ARG A 1055 -2.02 -77.51 -3.27
CA ARG A 1055 -2.23 -76.05 -3.15
C ARG A 1055 -2.61 -75.60 -1.73
N GLY A 1056 -3.35 -76.42 -0.97
CA GLY A 1056 -3.58 -76.17 0.46
C GLY A 1056 -2.27 -76.14 1.28
N ALA A 1057 -1.24 -76.88 0.85
CA ALA A 1057 0.08 -76.90 1.47
C ALA A 1057 1.14 -76.00 0.80
N ALA A 1058 0.81 -75.29 -0.30
CA ALA A 1058 1.77 -74.47 -1.03
C ALA A 1058 1.92 -73.05 -0.44
N GLN A 1059 0.84 -72.49 0.09
CA GLN A 1059 0.83 -71.13 0.66
C GLN A 1059 1.76 -71.02 1.88
N THR A 1060 1.72 -72.01 2.77
CA THR A 1060 2.59 -72.15 3.95
C THR A 1060 4.09 -72.31 3.64
N ARG A 1061 4.47 -72.58 2.38
CA ARG A 1061 5.88 -72.53 1.92
C ARG A 1061 6.29 -71.19 1.32
N LYS A 1062 5.41 -70.49 0.60
CA LYS A 1062 5.76 -69.19 -0.03
C LYS A 1062 5.91 -68.06 0.99
N GLU A 1063 5.08 -68.01 2.02
CA GLU A 1063 5.20 -66.97 3.06
C GLU A 1063 6.46 -67.15 3.93
N LYS A 1064 6.86 -68.40 4.21
CA LYS A 1064 8.12 -68.73 4.90
C LYS A 1064 9.39 -68.32 4.16
N MET A 1065 9.33 -68.05 2.85
CA MET A 1065 10.46 -67.48 2.10
C MET A 1065 10.42 -65.94 2.08
N LYS A 1066 9.25 -65.30 1.92
CA LYS A 1066 9.16 -63.83 1.96
C LYS A 1066 9.47 -63.23 3.35
N GLY A 1067 9.24 -63.96 4.43
CA GLY A 1067 9.54 -63.52 5.79
C GLY A 1067 11.02 -63.57 6.21
N LYS A 1068 11.96 -63.96 5.32
CA LYS A 1068 13.37 -64.18 5.68
C LYS A 1068 14.35 -63.04 5.32
N ASP A 1069 13.98 -62.16 4.39
CA ASP A 1069 14.91 -61.16 3.84
C ASP A 1069 14.73 -59.74 4.44
N ALA A 1070 13.94 -59.61 5.50
CA ALA A 1070 13.75 -58.35 6.21
C ALA A 1070 13.97 -58.48 7.73
N ILE A 1071 15.00 -57.79 8.22
CA ILE A 1071 15.27 -57.43 9.62
C ILE A 1071 15.71 -58.62 10.52
N GLY A 1072 17.02 -58.67 10.78
CA GLY A 1072 17.57 -59.51 11.85
C GLY A 1072 17.29 -58.95 13.25
N GLY A 1073 17.27 -59.85 14.25
CA GLY A 1073 17.57 -59.48 15.64
C GLY A 1073 16.41 -59.26 16.61
N ARG A 1074 15.60 -60.30 16.89
CA ARG A 1074 15.24 -60.69 18.29
C ARG A 1074 14.49 -62.02 18.37
N ARG A 1075 14.86 -62.86 19.34
CA ARG A 1075 14.20 -64.14 19.65
C ARG A 1075 12.75 -63.91 20.13
N LYS A 1076 11.78 -64.58 19.51
CA LYS A 1076 10.49 -64.97 20.12
C LYS A 1076 10.07 -66.33 19.55
N GLY A 1077 9.39 -67.13 20.36
CA GLY A 1077 9.32 -68.59 20.21
C GLY A 1077 8.55 -69.11 19.01
N GLU A 1078 8.80 -70.38 18.69
CA GLU A 1078 8.12 -71.15 17.65
C GLU A 1078 6.60 -71.13 17.86
N ARG A 1079 5.85 -70.60 16.89
CA ARG A 1079 4.40 -70.81 16.83
C ARG A 1079 4.12 -72.18 16.27
N ARG A 1080 3.37 -72.98 17.02
CA ARG A 1080 2.96 -74.33 16.67
C ARG A 1080 1.74 -74.23 15.74
N ILE A 1081 1.86 -74.80 14.54
CA ILE A 1081 0.75 -74.93 13.57
C ILE A 1081 -0.46 -75.55 14.27
N MET A 1082 -1.64 -74.96 14.07
CA MET A 1082 -2.86 -75.26 14.80
C MET A 1082 -3.96 -75.68 13.83
N GLY A 1083 -4.77 -76.68 14.15
CA GLY A 1083 -5.97 -76.98 13.36
C GLY A 1083 -6.95 -75.80 13.36
N LEU A 1084 -7.73 -75.59 12.30
CA LEU A 1084 -8.81 -74.58 12.28
C LEU A 1084 -9.87 -74.90 13.34
N ASP A 1085 -10.17 -76.19 13.51
CA ASP A 1085 -10.98 -76.75 14.59
C ASP A 1085 -10.35 -76.49 15.97
N GLU A 1086 -9.04 -76.70 16.11
CA GLU A 1086 -8.30 -76.45 17.35
C GLU A 1086 -8.21 -74.94 17.68
N ALA A 1087 -8.11 -74.08 16.67
CA ALA A 1087 -8.11 -72.63 16.78
C ALA A 1087 -9.49 -72.09 17.15
N VAL A 1088 -10.56 -72.58 16.52
CA VAL A 1088 -11.96 -72.27 16.89
C VAL A 1088 -12.30 -72.78 18.29
N ALA A 1089 -11.78 -73.95 18.68
CA ALA A 1089 -11.92 -74.47 20.04
C ALA A 1089 -11.18 -73.61 21.08
N LYS A 1090 -10.01 -73.06 20.74
CA LYS A 1090 -9.24 -72.14 21.62
C LYS A 1090 -9.78 -70.71 21.61
N SER A 1091 -10.42 -70.25 20.54
CA SER A 1091 -11.04 -68.92 20.47
C SER A 1091 -12.34 -68.80 21.29
N ARG A 1092 -12.83 -69.87 21.92
CA ARG A 1092 -13.95 -69.86 22.88
C ARG A 1092 -13.79 -68.82 23.99
N GLY A 1093 -12.55 -68.52 24.41
CA GLY A 1093 -12.26 -67.46 25.38
C GLY A 1093 -12.52 -66.02 24.89
N ALA A 1094 -12.58 -65.82 23.56
CA ALA A 1094 -12.86 -64.55 22.90
C ALA A 1094 -14.28 -64.49 22.28
N CYS A 1095 -15.09 -65.54 22.42
CA CYS A 1095 -16.42 -65.61 21.82
C CYS A 1095 -17.42 -64.72 22.59
N TYR A 1096 -18.00 -63.74 21.88
CA TYR A 1096 -18.97 -62.79 22.45
C TYR A 1096 -20.32 -63.45 22.84
N LEU A 1097 -20.64 -64.61 22.25
CA LEU A 1097 -21.89 -65.35 22.43
C LEU A 1097 -21.67 -66.61 23.29
N ARG A 1098 -21.64 -66.43 24.62
CA ARG A 1098 -21.22 -67.47 25.58
C ARG A 1098 -22.01 -68.79 25.53
N TYR A 1099 -23.23 -68.81 24.99
CA TYR A 1099 -24.03 -70.04 24.88
C TYR A 1099 -23.50 -71.02 23.82
N LEU A 1100 -22.73 -70.55 22.82
CA LEU A 1100 -22.09 -71.42 21.82
C LEU A 1100 -20.88 -72.19 22.37
N ASN A 1101 -20.39 -71.85 23.57
CA ASN A 1101 -19.25 -72.55 24.19
C ASN A 1101 -19.56 -74.02 24.57
N GLY A 1102 -20.83 -74.40 24.64
CA GLY A 1102 -21.27 -75.78 24.89
C GLY A 1102 -21.29 -76.68 23.64
N ALA A 1103 -21.15 -76.13 22.43
CA ALA A 1103 -21.15 -76.92 21.21
C ALA A 1103 -19.80 -77.60 20.99
N ALA A 1104 -19.79 -78.93 20.87
CA ALA A 1104 -18.60 -79.68 20.47
C ALA A 1104 -18.20 -79.32 19.02
N ALA A 1105 -16.90 -79.12 18.78
CA ALA A 1105 -16.39 -78.95 17.42
C ALA A 1105 -16.41 -80.33 16.73
N VAL A 1106 -17.31 -80.52 15.77
CA VAL A 1106 -17.41 -81.75 14.97
C VAL A 1106 -16.94 -81.42 13.56
N VAL A 1107 -15.81 -82.02 13.16
CA VAL A 1107 -15.23 -81.80 11.83
C VAL A 1107 -15.82 -82.82 10.85
N TYR A 1108 -16.73 -82.36 9.99
CA TYR A 1108 -17.09 -83.05 8.74
C TYR A 1108 -16.42 -82.33 7.58
N GLY A 1109 -15.32 -82.89 7.06
CA GLY A 1109 -14.62 -82.33 5.90
C GLY A 1109 -13.09 -82.45 5.95
N ILE A 1110 -12.42 -81.72 5.07
CA ILE A 1110 -10.96 -81.70 4.95
C ILE A 1110 -10.38 -80.83 6.08
N PRO A 1111 -9.38 -81.31 6.85
CA PRO A 1111 -8.77 -80.53 7.92
C PRO A 1111 -7.97 -79.34 7.35
N VAL A 1112 -8.29 -78.15 7.83
CA VAL A 1112 -7.61 -76.88 7.55
C VAL A 1112 -6.70 -76.54 8.73
N PHE A 1113 -5.54 -75.96 8.49
CA PHE A 1113 -4.58 -75.55 9.54
C PHE A 1113 -4.22 -74.07 9.40
N LEU A 1114 -4.04 -73.40 10.54
CA LEU A 1114 -3.67 -71.98 10.68
C LEU A 1114 -2.28 -71.85 11.35
N GLU A 1115 -1.58 -70.74 11.11
CA GLU A 1115 -0.31 -70.36 11.80
C GLU A 1115 -0.49 -69.20 12.80
#